data_AF-A0A7X7J0A9-F1
#
_entry.id   AF-A0A7X7J0A9-F1
#
_cell.length_a   1.000
_cell.length_b   1.000
_cell.length_c   1.000
_cell.angle_alpha   90.00
_cell.angle_beta   90.00
_cell.angle_gamma   90.00
#
_symmetry.space_group_name_H-M   'P 1'
#
loop_
_entity.id
_entity.type
_entity.pdbx_description
1 polymer ?
#
loop_
_entity_poly.entity_id
_entity_poly.type
_entity_poly.pdbx_seq_one_letter_code
_entity_poly.pdbx_strand_id
1 'polypeptide(L)'
;MNTKTTLILAILAVAVAACLFFVVKPWETPVGGPVEEVKTTAKPLFDPKPTDVDRVEVLVRGEQSARVFKKETEGWMIHAPTTAPATEWEITSNIVDKVGNLKYLKEYPVGDKDRPDDNATRFNNPVATVKLMKGDKVLAELVVGSSLPTGKGNFVKRGGSDVIYESQDSLADTFDKKVSTYRNKRILNVKLDDVKEIAATGLSAYKLVKSGSDWLIEQPERGRADKMTVESNIANPLIGLYVSDFVDDAPGSYRVYGLDEPRLALTLKSSKTVPPKAKPGDPNTKPADTQPSTEEVESVLLVGGSTGENNYYARLKSAPWVFTLSSSTVDNFSKKVSDLRDKALAKVESAKVIKVVSKTPDGEMTLAKLQGKWSFADGTVCDATAVDDLIKALADLKATDFVDASKLLMPLDWSKPRASVTVTQEGQVNPVTVLVGAASSSGKMVYVKNAAEDAVAAVHEDQVTQLLAGPLAYGDRQVLQFPRERATKLEITRAGAETVTLKQEKNVWSMASPVQTSVDADAARNLMQDLSTLRAKSIVGKDKKAFGLDSPAVTLAVYVEPLTADPKVKVASTAPAATKPAATKPATTQPGKKPTLQDLLDYTLALPKEKQNPLAIQMLEEMIAKEKAAATQPASQPATKPAKYAPGMSPEELLEFQKTLPEDQQNPKATEMLEKLIVERKASESQPAGEKSAATEPPPPPTVYRLMLSQKAGKTYACRADRDLVYELESKIYDDATAEMHERQVAKLDSATVTDLTLVVGGAELSFRKSGDEWTYVADPVLPIDKTKVDEVLNAIRDLKTHRYVAYQAADMAKYGLGGQVDRVSVVADAGKRIEILLSAGGPAGDSDKSRYAALSGSKAVFLLKGEQVDKFSKKLDDFEKKADSPATGGNTGSPMGRPMGGGFSPQ
;
A
#
# COMPACT_ATOMS: atom_id res chain seq x y z
N MET A 1 61.72 3.86 -42.93
CA MET A 1 62.68 3.36 -41.92
C MET A 1 64.09 3.60 -42.41
N ASN A 2 64.93 4.23 -41.60
CA ASN A 2 66.32 4.53 -41.97
C ASN A 2 67.16 3.25 -41.83
N THR A 3 67.58 2.68 -42.95
CA THR A 3 68.28 1.38 -43.02
C THR A 3 69.57 1.36 -42.20
N LYS A 4 70.23 2.51 -42.02
CA LYS A 4 71.42 2.64 -41.16
C LYS A 4 71.08 2.49 -39.67
N THR A 5 69.96 3.08 -39.22
CA THR A 5 69.51 2.99 -37.83
C THR A 5 69.02 1.59 -37.50
N THR A 6 68.37 0.92 -38.45
CA THR A 6 67.94 -0.48 -38.32
C THR A 6 69.13 -1.45 -38.26
N LEU A 7 70.21 -1.19 -39.01
CA LEU A 7 71.43 -2.00 -38.95
C LEU A 7 72.17 -1.83 -37.61
N ILE A 8 72.23 -0.61 -37.07
CA ILE A 8 72.86 -0.33 -35.77
C ILE A 8 72.09 -0.99 -34.64
N LEU A 9 70.76 -0.93 -34.65
CA LEU A 9 69.91 -1.61 -33.67
C LEU A 9 70.03 -3.14 -33.76
N ALA A 10 70.16 -3.69 -34.98
CA ALA A 10 70.39 -5.12 -35.18
C ALA A 10 71.77 -5.56 -34.62
N ILE A 11 72.82 -4.76 -34.82
CA ILE A 11 74.15 -5.04 -34.27
C ILE A 11 74.14 -4.93 -32.74
N LEU A 12 73.45 -3.93 -32.17
CA LEU A 12 73.28 -3.80 -30.72
C LEU A 12 72.47 -4.96 -30.13
N ALA A 13 71.43 -5.42 -30.80
CA ALA A 13 70.66 -6.59 -30.37
C ALA A 13 71.50 -7.88 -30.42
N VAL A 14 72.35 -8.05 -31.45
CA VAL A 14 73.28 -9.18 -31.54
C VAL A 14 74.38 -9.08 -30.49
N ALA A 15 74.88 -7.89 -30.17
CA ALA A 15 75.87 -7.68 -29.12
C ALA A 15 75.29 -7.96 -27.72
N VAL A 16 74.04 -7.55 -27.46
CA VAL A 16 73.33 -7.88 -26.21
C VAL A 16 73.00 -9.37 -26.13
N ALA A 17 72.58 -9.99 -27.24
CA ALA A 17 72.36 -11.43 -27.30
C ALA A 17 73.65 -12.24 -27.10
N ALA A 18 74.78 -11.80 -27.68
CA ALA A 18 76.08 -12.40 -27.46
C ALA A 18 76.56 -12.20 -26.02
N CYS A 19 76.32 -11.02 -25.43
CA CYS A 19 76.64 -10.75 -24.03
C CYS A 19 75.80 -11.65 -23.10
N LEU A 20 74.49 -11.81 -23.35
CA LEU A 20 73.65 -12.75 -22.62
C LEU A 20 74.05 -14.21 -22.85
N PHE A 21 74.51 -14.58 -24.05
CA PHE A 21 74.94 -15.94 -24.37
C PHE A 21 76.27 -16.33 -23.71
N PHE A 22 77.22 -15.40 -23.59
CA PHE A 22 78.52 -15.64 -22.95
C PHE A 22 78.50 -15.39 -21.44
N VAL A 23 77.62 -14.52 -20.92
CA VAL A 23 77.48 -14.23 -19.48
C VAL A 23 76.46 -15.16 -18.81
N VAL A 24 75.37 -15.50 -19.50
CA VAL A 24 74.31 -16.38 -19.00
C VAL A 24 74.27 -17.62 -19.90
N LYS A 25 75.27 -18.51 -19.79
CA LYS A 25 75.26 -19.79 -20.51
C LYS A 25 73.99 -20.58 -20.12
N PRO A 26 72.94 -20.69 -20.97
CA PRO A 26 71.66 -21.24 -20.54
C PRO A 26 71.56 -22.77 -20.74
N TRP A 27 72.61 -23.41 -21.26
CA TRP A 27 72.60 -24.82 -21.66
C TRP A 27 73.81 -25.65 -21.17
N GLU A 28 74.62 -25.11 -20.27
CA GLU A 28 75.46 -25.97 -19.44
C GLU A 28 74.58 -26.43 -18.27
N THR A 29 74.11 -27.68 -18.32
CA THR A 29 73.71 -28.39 -17.10
C THR A 29 74.85 -28.22 -16.09
N PRO A 30 74.59 -27.83 -14.84
CA PRO A 30 75.64 -27.78 -13.85
C PRO A 30 76.16 -29.20 -13.65
N VAL A 31 77.32 -29.50 -14.23
CA VAL A 31 78.19 -30.59 -13.80
C VAL A 31 78.96 -30.06 -12.59
N GLY A 32 78.22 -29.85 -11.50
CA GLY A 32 78.75 -30.05 -10.16
C GLY A 32 78.45 -31.49 -9.80
N GLY A 33 79.36 -32.17 -9.10
CA GLY A 33 79.12 -33.53 -8.59
C GLY A 33 77.85 -33.62 -7.72
N PRO A 34 77.57 -34.75 -7.06
CA PRO A 34 76.55 -34.76 -6.02
C PRO A 34 76.94 -33.72 -4.96
N VAL A 35 76.40 -32.51 -5.07
CA VAL A 35 76.12 -31.71 -3.89
C VAL A 35 75.04 -32.54 -3.24
N GLU A 36 75.42 -33.27 -2.19
CA GLU A 36 74.43 -33.70 -1.22
C GLU A 36 73.61 -32.44 -0.90
N GLU A 37 72.43 -32.32 -1.50
CA GLU A 37 71.34 -31.61 -0.86
C GLU A 37 71.09 -32.41 0.41
N VAL A 38 71.84 -32.08 1.46
CA VAL A 38 71.39 -32.31 2.81
C VAL A 38 70.04 -31.62 2.83
N LYS A 39 68.95 -32.41 2.76
CA LYS A 39 67.62 -31.95 3.14
C LYS A 39 67.77 -31.48 4.58
N THR A 40 68.12 -30.22 4.79
CA THR A 40 68.21 -29.62 6.11
C THR A 40 66.77 -29.49 6.59
N THR A 41 66.30 -30.54 7.24
CA THR A 41 64.96 -30.59 7.83
C THR A 41 64.88 -29.47 8.86
N ALA A 42 64.03 -28.47 8.60
CA ALA A 42 63.89 -27.30 9.46
C ALA A 42 63.45 -27.72 10.88
N LYS A 43 64.24 -27.35 11.88
CA LYS A 43 63.99 -27.68 13.30
C LYS A 43 63.41 -26.46 14.03
N PRO A 44 62.54 -26.64 15.03
CA PRO A 44 62.06 -25.52 15.85
C PRO A 44 63.21 -24.90 16.66
N LEU A 45 63.28 -23.56 16.70
CA LEU A 45 64.28 -22.85 17.50
C LEU A 45 63.96 -22.89 19.00
N PHE A 46 62.67 -22.82 19.34
CA PHE A 46 62.17 -22.93 20.71
C PHE A 46 61.33 -24.21 20.85
N ASP A 47 61.86 -25.19 21.58
CA ASP A 47 61.16 -26.43 21.93
C ASP A 47 61.35 -26.69 23.45
N PRO A 48 60.28 -26.66 24.26
CA PRO A 48 58.89 -26.43 23.88
C PRO A 48 58.63 -24.99 23.40
N LYS A 49 57.61 -24.82 22.53
CA LYS A 49 57.13 -23.51 22.07
C LYS A 49 56.67 -22.66 23.26
N PRO A 50 56.99 -21.34 23.31
CA PRO A 50 56.43 -20.43 24.30
C PRO A 50 54.90 -20.36 24.23
N THR A 51 54.22 -20.60 25.35
CA THR A 51 52.77 -20.48 25.50
C THR A 51 52.42 -19.51 26.62
N ASP A 52 51.19 -18.99 26.63
CA ASP A 52 50.68 -18.05 27.64
C ASP A 52 51.51 -16.75 27.78
N VAL A 53 52.03 -16.23 26.67
CA VAL A 53 52.76 -14.96 26.64
C VAL A 53 51.81 -13.81 26.98
N ASP A 54 52.14 -13.05 28.02
CA ASP A 54 51.39 -11.87 28.46
C ASP A 54 52.21 -10.57 28.37
N ARG A 55 53.52 -10.65 28.10
CA ARG A 55 54.39 -9.50 27.90
C ARG A 55 55.39 -9.75 26.78
N VAL A 56 55.58 -8.74 25.95
CA VAL A 56 56.50 -8.75 24.81
C VAL A 56 57.37 -7.50 24.88
N GLU A 57 58.68 -7.68 24.78
CA GLU A 57 59.62 -6.56 24.66
C GLU A 57 60.37 -6.67 23.34
N VAL A 58 60.37 -5.59 22.55
CA VAL A 58 61.09 -5.53 21.28
C VAL A 58 62.02 -4.33 21.31
N LEU A 59 63.33 -4.59 21.30
CA LEU A 59 64.35 -3.57 21.13
C LEU A 59 64.87 -3.63 19.70
N VAL A 60 64.55 -2.62 18.89
CA VAL A 60 65.03 -2.54 17.50
C VAL A 60 66.32 -1.74 17.45
N ARG A 61 67.21 -2.09 16.49
CA ARG A 61 68.47 -1.39 16.28
C ARG A 61 68.29 0.12 16.12
N GLY A 62 69.04 0.90 16.89
CA GLY A 62 69.01 2.36 16.85
C GLY A 62 67.96 3.01 17.76
N GLU A 63 67.07 2.22 18.37
CA GLU A 63 66.16 2.72 19.41
C GLU A 63 66.85 2.79 20.78
N GLN A 64 66.51 3.81 21.57
CA GLN A 64 67.09 4.03 22.90
C GLN A 64 66.43 3.18 23.99
N SER A 65 65.21 2.68 23.74
CA SER A 65 64.43 1.89 24.69
C SER A 65 63.60 0.83 23.97
N ALA A 66 63.31 -0.26 24.67
CA ALA A 66 62.48 -1.32 24.14
C ALA A 66 61.01 -0.88 24.06
N ARG A 67 60.33 -1.34 23.02
CA ARG A 67 58.87 -1.28 22.91
C ARG A 67 58.29 -2.37 23.79
N VAL A 68 57.41 -2.00 24.72
CA VAL A 68 56.86 -2.94 25.70
C VAL A 68 55.37 -3.08 25.45
N PHE A 69 54.93 -4.32 25.21
CA PHE A 69 53.54 -4.68 25.07
C PHE A 69 53.14 -5.60 26.22
N LYS A 70 51.99 -5.35 26.84
CA LYS A 70 51.44 -6.18 27.90
C LYS A 70 49.99 -6.52 27.61
N LYS A 71 49.59 -7.76 27.89
CA LYS A 71 48.22 -8.23 27.75
C LYS A 71 47.46 -7.90 29.03
N GLU A 72 46.42 -7.11 28.90
CA GLU A 72 45.48 -6.73 29.95
C GLU A 72 44.10 -7.33 29.68
N THR A 73 43.13 -7.10 30.57
CA THR A 73 41.77 -7.64 30.47
C THR A 73 41.08 -7.26 29.15
N GLU A 74 41.36 -6.06 28.62
CA GLU A 74 40.75 -5.53 27.39
C GLU A 74 41.57 -5.81 26.12
N GLY A 75 42.69 -6.52 26.23
CA GLY A 75 43.58 -6.85 25.11
C GLY A 75 45.01 -6.39 25.33
N TRP A 76 45.79 -6.33 24.25
CA TRP A 76 47.18 -5.87 24.31
C TRP A 76 47.26 -4.35 24.44
N MET A 77 48.12 -3.88 25.33
CA MET A 77 48.45 -2.47 25.55
C MET A 77 49.93 -2.23 25.25
N ILE A 78 50.24 -1.13 24.58
CA ILE A 78 51.57 -0.56 24.52
C ILE A 78 51.81 0.15 25.86
N HIS A 79 52.91 -0.19 26.55
CA HIS A 79 53.35 0.44 27.80
C HIS A 79 54.55 1.37 27.56
N ALA A 80 55.33 1.15 26.51
CA ALA A 80 56.45 2.00 26.10
C ALA A 80 56.64 1.98 24.58
N PRO A 81 57.02 3.10 23.94
CA PRO A 81 57.36 4.40 24.55
C PRO A 81 56.14 5.26 24.94
N THR A 82 54.93 4.88 24.52
CA THR A 82 53.67 5.57 24.87
C THR A 82 52.63 4.57 25.35
N THR A 83 51.75 5.01 26.25
CA THR A 83 50.66 4.17 26.76
C THR A 83 49.45 4.27 25.83
N ALA A 84 49.15 3.19 25.12
CA ALA A 84 48.00 3.14 24.20
C ALA A 84 47.52 1.70 23.96
N PRO A 85 46.24 1.48 23.60
CA PRO A 85 45.79 0.18 23.13
C PRO A 85 46.57 -0.27 21.90
N ALA A 86 46.98 -1.54 21.89
CA ALA A 86 47.67 -2.17 20.78
C ALA A 86 46.70 -3.02 19.94
N THR A 87 47.04 -3.21 18.69
CA THR A 87 46.32 -4.07 17.76
C THR A 87 46.67 -5.54 18.05
N GLU A 88 45.71 -6.33 18.48
CA GLU A 88 45.95 -7.69 19.00
C GLU A 88 46.68 -8.63 18.02
N TRP A 89 46.30 -8.61 16.74
CA TRP A 89 46.93 -9.45 15.72
C TRP A 89 48.37 -9.01 15.39
N GLU A 90 48.69 -7.71 15.53
CA GLU A 90 50.05 -7.20 15.33
C GLU A 90 51.00 -7.69 16.43
N ILE A 91 50.51 -7.96 17.64
CA ILE A 91 51.35 -8.50 18.72
C ILE A 91 51.35 -10.03 18.68
N THR A 92 50.17 -10.64 18.65
CA THR A 92 50.04 -12.10 18.78
C THR A 92 50.60 -12.81 17.55
N SER A 93 50.12 -12.48 16.35
CA SER A 93 50.50 -13.21 15.15
C SER A 93 51.87 -12.78 14.60
N ASN A 94 52.16 -11.47 14.60
CA ASN A 94 53.38 -10.95 13.97
C ASN A 94 54.60 -10.93 14.89
N ILE A 95 54.43 -11.06 16.20
CA ILE A 95 55.55 -11.15 17.15
C ILE A 95 55.55 -12.49 17.87
N VAL A 96 54.54 -12.76 18.71
CA VAL A 96 54.53 -13.95 19.59
C VAL A 96 54.59 -15.24 18.79
N ASP A 97 53.69 -15.42 17.82
CA ASP A 97 53.66 -16.63 16.99
C ASP A 97 54.83 -16.68 16.01
N LYS A 98 55.24 -15.54 15.44
CA LYS A 98 56.37 -15.49 14.50
C LYS A 98 57.67 -15.93 15.17
N VAL A 99 57.90 -15.50 16.41
CA VAL A 99 59.07 -15.89 17.21
C VAL A 99 58.91 -17.32 17.76
N GLY A 100 57.75 -17.66 18.33
CA GLY A 100 57.52 -18.95 18.95
C GLY A 100 57.51 -20.12 17.95
N ASN A 101 57.10 -19.88 16.71
CA ASN A 101 57.10 -20.87 15.62
C ASN A 101 58.38 -20.83 14.77
N LEU A 102 59.36 -19.99 15.13
CA LEU A 102 60.56 -19.81 14.33
C LEU A 102 61.34 -21.13 14.18
N LYS A 103 61.71 -21.46 12.95
CA LYS A 103 62.54 -22.62 12.63
C LYS A 103 63.91 -22.17 12.15
N TYR A 104 64.90 -23.03 12.38
CA TYR A 104 66.25 -22.87 11.82
C TYR A 104 66.58 -24.02 10.87
N LEU A 105 67.43 -23.71 9.90
CA LEU A 105 67.94 -24.68 8.92
C LEU A 105 69.30 -25.22 9.34
N LYS A 106 70.15 -24.38 9.93
CA LYS A 106 71.51 -24.75 10.37
C LYS A 106 71.80 -24.18 11.76
N GLU A 107 72.58 -24.93 12.54
CA GLU A 107 73.07 -24.52 13.87
C GLU A 107 74.60 -24.61 13.92
N TYR A 108 75.22 -23.67 14.62
CA TYR A 108 76.67 -23.57 14.80
C TYR A 108 77.01 -23.47 16.30
N PRO A 109 77.34 -24.61 16.94
CA PRO A 109 77.78 -24.65 18.33
C PRO A 109 79.04 -23.81 18.60
N VAL A 110 79.36 -23.58 19.86
CA VAL A 110 80.61 -22.92 20.25
C VAL A 110 81.80 -23.83 19.91
N GLY A 111 82.77 -23.32 19.15
CA GLY A 111 83.96 -24.08 18.71
C GLY A 111 83.83 -24.81 17.36
N ASP A 112 82.68 -24.69 16.68
CA ASP A 112 82.52 -25.19 15.30
C ASP A 112 83.43 -24.42 14.32
N LYS A 113 84.09 -25.15 13.41
CA LYS A 113 85.02 -24.59 12.40
C LYS A 113 84.29 -23.73 11.38
N ASP A 114 83.02 -24.04 11.09
CA ASP A 114 82.20 -23.34 10.11
C ASP A 114 81.33 -22.24 10.75
N ARG A 115 81.54 -21.97 12.05
CA ARG A 115 80.81 -20.94 12.78
C ARG A 115 81.08 -19.54 12.19
N PRO A 116 80.05 -18.78 11.79
CA PRO A 116 80.21 -17.41 11.32
C PRO A 116 80.86 -16.51 12.38
N ASP A 117 81.75 -15.61 11.95
CA ASP A 117 82.35 -14.59 12.82
C ASP A 117 81.28 -13.66 13.42
N ASP A 118 81.52 -13.20 14.65
CA ASP A 118 80.56 -12.35 15.39
C ASP A 118 80.36 -10.98 14.69
N ASN A 119 81.31 -10.50 13.88
CA ASN A 119 81.10 -9.30 13.07
C ASN A 119 80.21 -9.55 11.84
N ALA A 120 80.29 -10.75 11.25
CA ALA A 120 79.47 -11.13 10.10
C ALA A 120 77.99 -11.26 10.48
N THR A 121 77.73 -11.77 11.69
CA THR A 121 76.38 -11.92 12.24
C THR A 121 75.80 -10.65 12.85
N ARG A 122 76.66 -9.68 13.22
CA ARG A 122 76.28 -8.39 13.83
C ARG A 122 75.50 -8.53 15.15
N PHE A 123 75.75 -9.55 15.95
CA PHE A 123 75.07 -9.70 17.26
C PHE A 123 75.51 -8.66 18.30
N ASN A 124 76.65 -8.00 18.11
CA ASN A 124 77.08 -6.85 18.91
C ASN A 124 76.23 -5.58 18.68
N ASN A 125 75.51 -5.52 17.56
CA ASN A 125 74.55 -4.47 17.23
C ASN A 125 73.36 -5.10 16.49
N PRO A 126 72.55 -5.91 17.21
CA PRO A 126 71.54 -6.76 16.61
C PRO A 126 70.48 -5.93 15.90
N VAL A 127 69.86 -6.50 14.86
CA VAL A 127 68.74 -5.90 14.14
C VAL A 127 67.54 -5.71 15.08
N ALA A 128 67.26 -6.73 15.90
CA ALA A 128 66.28 -6.65 16.97
C ALA A 128 66.57 -7.67 18.06
N THR A 129 66.17 -7.37 19.29
CA THR A 129 66.08 -8.32 20.39
C THR A 129 64.62 -8.41 20.85
N VAL A 130 64.06 -9.61 20.87
CA VAL A 130 62.66 -9.87 21.22
C VAL A 130 62.58 -10.79 22.43
N LYS A 131 61.89 -10.35 23.48
CA LYS A 131 61.61 -11.16 24.67
C LYS A 131 60.11 -11.46 24.75
N LEU A 132 59.78 -12.74 24.87
CA LEU A 132 58.43 -13.23 25.18
C LEU A 132 58.40 -13.64 26.65
N MET A 133 57.44 -13.10 27.41
CA MET A 133 57.39 -13.22 28.86
C MET A 133 56.00 -13.61 29.35
N LYS A 134 55.97 -14.24 30.54
CA LYS A 134 54.77 -14.46 31.37
C LYS A 134 55.06 -13.93 32.77
N GLY A 135 54.44 -12.82 33.16
CA GLY A 135 54.85 -12.04 34.33
C GLY A 135 56.31 -11.58 34.19
N ASP A 136 57.15 -11.90 35.18
CA ASP A 136 58.60 -11.60 35.15
C ASP A 136 59.45 -12.74 34.56
N LYS A 137 58.83 -13.88 34.20
CA LYS A 137 59.54 -15.02 33.62
C LYS A 137 59.72 -14.82 32.11
N VAL A 138 60.98 -14.85 31.66
CA VAL A 138 61.32 -14.92 30.23
C VAL A 138 61.05 -16.35 29.74
N LEU A 139 60.13 -16.48 28.78
CA LEU A 139 59.77 -17.75 28.14
C LEU A 139 60.63 -18.03 26.90
N ALA A 140 60.95 -16.98 26.14
CA ALA A 140 61.87 -17.03 25.03
C ALA A 140 62.52 -15.66 24.84
N GLU A 141 63.80 -15.67 24.47
CA GLU A 141 64.52 -14.49 24.02
C GLU A 141 65.20 -14.80 22.70
N LEU A 142 64.91 -13.98 21.69
CA LEU A 142 65.44 -14.07 20.34
C LEU A 142 66.30 -12.84 20.05
N VAL A 143 67.56 -13.07 19.69
CA VAL A 143 68.46 -12.02 19.19
C VAL A 143 68.60 -12.20 17.69
N VAL A 144 68.24 -11.17 16.92
CA VAL A 144 68.24 -11.18 15.45
C VAL A 144 69.45 -10.41 14.94
N GLY A 145 70.31 -11.09 14.18
CA GLY A 145 71.48 -10.55 13.53
C GLY A 145 71.23 -10.13 12.07
N SER A 146 72.31 -10.00 11.30
CA SER A 146 72.28 -9.69 9.88
C SER A 146 71.50 -10.73 9.06
N SER A 147 70.99 -10.31 7.90
CA SER A 147 70.37 -11.20 6.92
C SER A 147 71.39 -12.22 6.39
N LEU A 148 70.94 -13.43 6.07
CA LEU A 148 71.81 -14.46 5.50
C LEU A 148 72.30 -14.06 4.10
N PRO A 149 73.54 -14.46 3.70
CA PRO A 149 74.07 -14.18 2.36
C PRO A 149 73.21 -14.73 1.21
N THR A 150 72.42 -15.78 1.49
CA THR A 150 71.46 -16.40 0.57
C THR A 150 70.25 -15.50 0.27
N GLY A 151 70.07 -14.41 1.02
CA GLY A 151 68.91 -13.51 0.92
C GLY A 151 67.64 -14.03 1.60
N LYS A 152 67.65 -15.24 2.16
CA LYS A 152 66.51 -15.85 2.87
C LYS A 152 66.92 -16.15 4.31
N GLY A 153 66.28 -15.49 5.27
CA GLY A 153 66.56 -15.69 6.69
C GLY A 153 67.54 -14.70 7.30
N ASN A 154 67.79 -14.84 8.60
CA ASN A 154 68.73 -14.07 9.40
C ASN A 154 69.60 -15.02 10.22
N PHE A 155 70.78 -14.54 10.61
CA PHE A 155 71.47 -15.15 11.75
C PHE A 155 70.69 -14.84 13.03
N VAL A 156 70.42 -15.83 13.86
CA VAL A 156 69.71 -15.65 15.14
C VAL A 156 70.39 -16.39 16.29
N LYS A 157 70.25 -15.89 17.51
CA LYS A 157 70.65 -16.55 18.76
C LYS A 157 69.48 -16.62 19.73
N ARG A 158 69.49 -17.62 20.61
CA ARG A 158 68.66 -17.64 21.81
C ARG A 158 69.31 -16.79 22.89
N GLY A 159 68.54 -16.05 23.69
CA GLY A 159 69.07 -15.28 24.81
C GLY A 159 69.90 -16.13 25.76
N GLY A 160 71.06 -15.61 26.18
CA GLY A 160 72.00 -16.32 27.05
C GLY A 160 72.74 -17.51 26.40
N SER A 161 72.54 -17.78 25.11
CA SER A 161 73.24 -18.84 24.37
C SER A 161 74.15 -18.25 23.30
N ASP A 162 75.36 -18.78 23.19
CA ASP A 162 76.27 -18.44 22.10
C ASP A 162 76.04 -19.25 20.83
N VAL A 163 75.13 -20.22 20.80
CA VAL A 163 74.86 -21.01 19.58
C VAL A 163 74.19 -20.14 18.51
N ILE A 164 74.79 -20.09 17.31
CA ILE A 164 74.28 -19.32 16.16
C ILE A 164 73.40 -20.22 15.31
N TYR A 165 72.26 -19.69 14.87
CA TYR A 165 71.33 -20.39 13.98
C TYR A 165 71.08 -19.59 12.71
N GLU A 166 70.83 -20.30 11.61
CA GLU A 166 70.30 -19.72 10.37
C GLU A 166 68.78 -19.90 10.36
N SER A 167 68.02 -18.81 10.51
CA SER A 167 66.57 -18.89 10.50
C SER A 167 66.03 -19.25 9.11
N GLN A 168 64.97 -20.04 9.06
CA GLN A 168 64.27 -20.36 7.82
C GLN A 168 63.56 -19.11 7.25
N ASP A 169 62.97 -18.31 8.13
CA ASP A 169 62.20 -17.12 7.78
C ASP A 169 63.05 -15.85 7.92
N SER A 170 62.84 -14.88 7.02
CA SER A 170 63.37 -13.52 7.18
C SER A 170 62.63 -12.79 8.29
N LEU A 171 63.39 -12.12 9.15
CA LEU A 171 62.91 -11.39 10.32
C LEU A 171 63.24 -9.89 10.27
N ALA A 172 64.06 -9.46 9.32
CA ALA A 172 64.55 -8.08 9.23
C ALA A 172 63.41 -7.04 9.25
N ASP A 173 62.38 -7.24 8.43
CA ASP A 173 61.25 -6.30 8.31
C ASP A 173 60.13 -6.56 9.34
N THR A 174 60.21 -7.67 10.09
CA THR A 174 59.15 -8.06 11.03
C THR A 174 59.08 -7.09 12.20
N PHE A 175 60.24 -6.65 12.70
CA PHE A 175 60.35 -5.82 13.89
C PHE A 175 60.61 -4.34 13.57
N ASP A 176 61.10 -4.02 12.37
CA ASP A 176 61.39 -2.65 11.89
C ASP A 176 60.14 -1.85 11.46
N LYS A 177 59.01 -2.05 12.15
CA LYS A 177 57.79 -1.24 11.99
C LYS A 177 57.85 -0.03 12.91
N LYS A 178 57.10 1.05 12.62
CA LYS A 178 56.94 2.18 13.56
C LYS A 178 56.05 1.77 14.74
N VAL A 179 56.24 2.39 15.91
CA VAL A 179 55.38 2.18 17.10
C VAL A 179 53.90 2.43 16.79
N SER A 180 53.59 3.44 15.96
CA SER A 180 52.23 3.75 15.53
C SER A 180 51.54 2.64 14.71
N THR A 181 52.30 1.73 14.09
CA THR A 181 51.75 0.56 13.39
C THR A 181 51.13 -0.45 14.34
N TYR A 182 51.68 -0.59 15.54
CA TYR A 182 51.16 -1.51 16.57
C TYR A 182 49.95 -0.95 17.30
N ARG A 183 49.69 0.36 17.18
CA ARG A 183 48.61 1.02 17.90
C ARG A 183 47.25 0.70 17.31
N ASN A 184 46.26 0.50 18.17
CA ASN A 184 44.88 0.33 17.75
C ASN A 184 44.34 1.65 17.20
N LYS A 185 43.91 1.62 15.95
CA LYS A 185 43.37 2.77 15.21
C LYS A 185 41.87 2.96 15.39
N ARG A 186 41.19 2.00 16.03
CA ARG A 186 39.78 2.11 16.42
C ARG A 186 39.70 2.86 17.77
N ILE A 187 39.02 3.99 17.77
CA ILE A 187 38.97 4.91 18.91
C ILE A 187 37.97 4.45 19.97
N LEU A 188 36.81 3.95 19.54
CA LEU A 188 35.76 3.42 20.41
C LEU A 188 35.46 1.97 20.06
N ASN A 189 35.25 1.13 21.08
CA ASN A 189 34.87 -0.27 20.90
C ASN A 189 33.51 -0.54 21.56
N VAL A 190 32.46 0.03 20.97
CA VAL A 190 31.07 -0.05 21.47
C VAL A 190 30.20 -0.70 20.41
N LYS A 191 29.28 -1.59 20.81
CA LYS A 191 28.27 -2.15 19.91
C LYS A 191 27.07 -1.23 19.84
N LEU A 192 26.38 -1.20 18.70
CA LEU A 192 25.21 -0.33 18.50
C LEU A 192 24.07 -0.62 19.49
N ASP A 193 23.91 -1.87 19.92
CA ASP A 193 22.89 -2.29 20.88
C ASP A 193 23.18 -1.81 22.31
N ASP A 194 24.46 -1.58 22.61
CA ASP A 194 24.92 -1.08 23.90
C ASP A 194 24.77 0.44 24.00
N VAL A 195 24.62 1.16 22.88
CA VAL A 195 24.42 2.61 22.87
C VAL A 195 23.07 2.99 23.48
N LYS A 196 23.07 3.92 24.44
CA LYS A 196 21.87 4.43 25.12
C LYS A 196 21.59 5.90 24.81
N GLU A 197 22.63 6.73 24.74
CA GLU A 197 22.50 8.17 24.55
C GLU A 197 23.66 8.69 23.70
N ILE A 198 23.37 9.66 22.83
CA ILE A 198 24.37 10.46 22.12
C ILE A 198 23.98 11.93 22.26
N ALA A 199 24.88 12.75 22.79
CA ALA A 199 24.68 14.19 22.90
C ALA A 199 25.79 14.94 22.17
N ALA A 200 25.45 16.06 21.54
CA ALA A 200 26.40 16.97 20.92
C ALA A 200 26.24 18.38 21.47
N THR A 201 27.37 19.08 21.67
CA THR A 201 27.42 20.51 22.02
C THR A 201 28.47 21.24 21.18
N GLY A 202 28.31 22.54 20.97
CA GLY A 202 29.19 23.38 20.14
C GLY A 202 28.58 23.66 18.76
N LEU A 203 29.19 23.18 17.68
CA LEU A 203 28.69 23.34 16.29
C LEU A 203 27.25 22.88 16.11
N SER A 204 26.82 21.90 16.90
CA SER A 204 25.43 21.42 16.99
C SER A 204 25.06 21.20 18.44
N ALA A 205 23.78 21.33 18.77
CA ALA A 205 23.24 21.08 20.11
C ALA A 205 22.05 20.12 20.01
N TYR A 206 22.26 18.86 20.41
CA TYR A 206 21.20 17.86 20.46
C TYR A 206 21.48 16.80 21.52
N LYS A 207 20.41 16.17 22.01
CA LYS A 207 20.49 14.98 22.85
C LYS A 207 19.57 13.91 22.29
N LEU A 208 20.15 12.78 21.90
CA LEU A 208 19.48 11.61 21.34
C LEU A 208 19.49 10.49 22.37
N VAL A 209 18.33 9.89 22.63
CA VAL A 209 18.16 8.77 23.56
C VAL A 209 17.51 7.62 22.82
N LYS A 210 18.07 6.41 22.99
CA LYS A 210 17.53 5.18 22.41
C LYS A 210 16.39 4.67 23.30
N SER A 211 15.21 4.51 22.71
CA SER A 211 14.01 3.99 23.38
C SER A 211 13.57 2.71 22.66
N GLY A 212 13.89 1.56 23.25
CA GLY A 212 13.75 0.26 22.56
C GLY A 212 14.65 0.20 21.32
N SER A 213 14.04 0.08 20.14
CA SER A 213 14.72 0.08 18.84
C SER A 213 14.76 1.44 18.15
N ASP A 214 14.05 2.43 18.68
CA ASP A 214 13.83 3.74 18.06
C ASP A 214 14.66 4.81 18.77
N TRP A 215 14.85 5.95 18.11
CA TRP A 215 15.59 7.09 18.65
C TRP A 215 14.66 8.26 18.93
N LEU A 216 14.85 8.90 20.08
CA LEU A 216 14.14 10.11 20.49
C LEU A 216 15.14 11.26 20.61
N ILE A 217 14.73 12.43 20.16
CA ILE A 217 15.37 13.69 20.52
C ILE A 217 14.79 14.10 21.87
N GLU A 218 15.64 14.30 22.87
CA GLU A 218 15.27 14.84 24.18
C GLU A 218 15.54 16.35 24.26
N GLN A 219 16.56 16.84 23.55
CA GLN A 219 16.90 18.27 23.45
C GLN A 219 17.22 18.67 22.00
N PRO A 220 16.90 19.90 21.58
CA PRO A 220 16.31 21.00 22.37
C PRO A 220 14.81 20.85 22.64
N GLU A 221 14.06 20.15 21.78
CA GLU A 221 12.63 19.89 21.99
C GLU A 221 12.34 18.42 21.77
N ARG A 222 11.55 17.83 22.66
CA ARG A 222 11.28 16.40 22.66
C ARG A 222 10.53 15.98 21.41
N GLY A 223 10.97 14.91 20.75
CA GLY A 223 10.30 14.38 19.56
C GLY A 223 10.96 13.12 19.02
N ARG A 224 10.38 12.53 17.98
CA ARG A 224 10.98 11.38 17.32
C ARG A 224 12.18 11.77 16.47
N ALA A 225 13.19 10.92 16.47
CA ALA A 225 14.33 11.03 15.57
C ALA A 225 14.20 10.02 14.43
N ASP A 226 14.67 10.38 13.24
CA ASP A 226 14.79 9.44 12.13
C ASP A 226 15.90 8.44 12.45
N LYS A 227 15.49 7.19 12.72
CA LYS A 227 16.41 6.13 13.14
C LYS A 227 17.56 5.93 12.14
N MET A 228 17.24 5.87 10.85
CA MET A 228 18.23 5.61 9.80
C MET A 228 19.29 6.72 9.76
N THR A 229 18.84 7.97 9.86
CA THR A 229 19.69 9.15 9.86
C THR A 229 20.57 9.20 11.10
N VAL A 230 20.02 8.95 12.29
CA VAL A 230 20.78 8.90 13.54
C VAL A 230 21.84 7.78 13.49
N GLU A 231 21.44 6.57 13.10
CA GLU A 231 22.34 5.43 13.12
C GLU A 231 23.44 5.55 12.05
N SER A 232 23.09 5.94 10.82
CA SER A 232 24.04 5.99 9.71
C SER A 232 24.98 7.20 9.77
N ASN A 233 24.49 8.36 10.23
CA ASN A 233 25.29 9.58 10.23
C ASN A 233 25.97 9.86 11.57
N ILE A 234 25.45 9.35 12.70
CA ILE A 234 25.99 9.68 14.02
C ILE A 234 26.49 8.43 14.74
N ALA A 235 25.60 7.48 15.05
CA ALA A 235 25.94 6.38 15.94
C ALA A 235 27.02 5.45 15.33
N ASN A 236 26.83 4.96 14.11
CA ASN A 236 27.78 4.06 13.45
C ASN A 236 29.14 4.73 13.18
N PRO A 237 29.21 5.96 12.63
CA PRO A 237 30.49 6.65 12.48
C PRO A 237 31.20 6.91 13.80
N LEU A 238 30.47 7.15 14.90
CA LEU A 238 31.05 7.36 16.23
C LEU A 238 31.59 6.06 16.84
N ILE A 239 30.79 5.00 16.92
CA ILE A 239 31.22 3.72 17.51
C ILE A 239 32.20 2.97 16.61
N GLY A 240 32.22 3.27 15.32
CA GLY A 240 33.14 2.70 14.32
C GLY A 240 34.34 3.58 14.02
N LEU A 241 34.57 4.65 14.81
CA LEU A 241 35.56 5.66 14.50
C LEU A 241 36.96 5.04 14.37
N TYR A 242 37.53 5.15 13.17
CA TYR A 242 38.83 4.61 12.80
C TYR A 242 39.71 5.74 12.25
N VAL A 243 40.89 5.93 12.84
CA VAL A 243 41.80 7.02 12.49
C VAL A 243 42.98 6.52 11.68
N SER A 244 43.46 7.32 10.74
CA SER A 244 44.64 6.97 9.93
C SER A 244 45.94 7.17 10.71
N ASP A 245 46.04 8.25 11.50
CA ASP A 245 47.26 8.65 12.20
C ASP A 245 47.00 9.40 13.52
N PHE A 246 48.02 9.40 14.38
CA PHE A 246 48.07 10.15 15.64
C PHE A 246 49.12 11.24 15.53
N VAL A 247 48.75 12.47 15.89
CA VAL A 247 49.59 13.66 15.69
C VAL A 247 50.47 13.95 16.90
N ASP A 248 49.95 13.74 18.11
CA ASP A 248 50.68 13.92 19.36
C ASP A 248 50.19 12.90 20.40
N ASP A 249 51.11 12.24 21.10
CA ASP A 249 50.79 11.19 22.05
C ASP A 249 50.43 11.71 23.44
N ALA A 250 51.02 12.83 23.85
CA ALA A 250 50.85 13.42 25.17
C ALA A 250 51.31 14.89 25.18
N PRO A 251 50.62 15.79 24.46
CA PRO A 251 51.02 17.18 24.37
C PRO A 251 50.96 17.86 25.73
N GLY A 252 51.92 18.75 25.99
CA GLY A 252 51.91 19.59 27.20
C GLY A 252 50.75 20.60 27.25
N SER A 253 50.12 20.88 26.10
CA SER A 253 48.94 21.75 26.01
C SER A 253 48.04 21.37 24.82
N TYR A 254 46.73 21.39 25.02
CA TYR A 254 45.75 21.12 23.97
C TYR A 254 45.31 22.37 23.19
N ARG A 255 45.74 23.56 23.63
CA ARG A 255 45.37 24.86 23.04
C ARG A 255 45.76 24.97 21.57
N VAL A 256 46.95 24.50 21.21
CA VAL A 256 47.48 24.57 19.83
C VAL A 256 46.63 23.76 18.84
N TYR A 257 45.90 22.76 19.34
CA TYR A 257 44.97 21.95 18.55
C TYR A 257 43.53 22.47 18.64
N GLY A 258 43.26 23.56 19.37
CA GLY A 258 41.91 24.06 19.64
C GLY A 258 41.04 23.10 20.46
N LEU A 259 41.65 22.26 21.31
CA LEU A 259 40.94 21.24 22.09
C LEU A 259 40.66 21.65 23.55
N ASP A 260 41.18 22.80 24.00
CA ASP A 260 40.79 23.45 25.28
C ASP A 260 39.35 23.99 25.20
N GLU A 261 39.01 24.61 24.07
CA GLU A 261 37.67 25.10 23.72
C GLU A 261 37.20 24.36 22.46
N PRO A 262 36.73 23.10 22.62
CA PRO A 262 36.37 22.27 21.47
C PRO A 262 35.21 22.90 20.70
N ARG A 263 35.31 22.89 19.37
CA ARG A 263 34.21 23.36 18.51
C ARG A 263 33.01 22.42 18.55
N LEU A 264 33.25 21.13 18.82
CA LEU A 264 32.23 20.11 18.94
C LEU A 264 32.65 19.12 20.02
N ALA A 265 31.76 18.82 20.95
CA ALA A 265 31.91 17.72 21.90
C ALA A 265 30.76 16.74 21.71
N LEU A 266 31.11 15.46 21.50
CA LEU A 266 30.17 14.35 21.38
C LEU A 266 30.28 13.45 22.60
N THR A 267 29.21 13.32 23.36
CA THR A 267 29.09 12.41 24.49
C THR A 267 28.31 11.18 24.08
N LEU A 268 28.90 10.00 24.25
CA LEU A 268 28.29 8.69 24.05
C LEU A 268 28.12 8.02 25.42
N LYS A 269 26.89 7.66 25.79
CA LYS A 269 26.65 6.75 26.91
C LYS A 269 26.26 5.38 26.38
N SER A 270 26.91 4.37 26.92
CA SER A 270 26.71 2.97 26.54
C SER A 270 26.68 2.05 27.75
N SER A 271 26.09 0.88 27.61
CA SER A 271 26.10 -0.17 28.63
C SER A 271 27.23 -1.16 28.36
N LYS A 272 28.03 -1.48 29.37
CA LYS A 272 29.06 -2.51 29.31
C LYS A 272 28.70 -3.63 30.28
N THR A 273 28.64 -4.86 29.78
CA THR A 273 28.51 -6.04 30.64
C THR A 273 29.84 -6.32 31.32
N VAL A 274 29.85 -6.27 32.64
CA VAL A 274 30.99 -6.66 33.47
C VAL A 274 30.83 -8.14 33.82
N PRO A 275 31.82 -8.98 33.50
CA PRO A 275 31.79 -10.39 33.86
C PRO A 275 31.65 -10.59 35.38
N PRO A 276 31.14 -11.75 35.83
CA PRO A 276 31.09 -12.09 37.25
C PRO A 276 32.46 -11.89 37.93
N LYS A 277 32.45 -11.31 39.13
CA LYS A 277 33.65 -11.10 39.94
C LYS A 277 34.27 -12.40 40.45
N ALA A 278 33.50 -13.48 40.49
CA ALA A 278 33.96 -14.79 40.91
C ALA A 278 33.17 -15.93 40.24
N LYS A 279 33.75 -17.13 40.23
CA LYS A 279 33.09 -18.31 39.66
C LYS A 279 32.19 -18.96 40.72
N PRO A 280 31.10 -19.64 40.31
CA PRO A 280 30.30 -20.42 41.26
C PRO A 280 31.16 -21.46 41.99
N GLY A 281 31.27 -21.34 43.31
CA GLY A 281 32.02 -22.27 44.18
C GLY A 281 33.31 -21.72 44.82
N ASP A 282 33.71 -20.48 44.53
CA ASP A 282 34.88 -19.86 45.18
C ASP A 282 34.61 -19.56 46.69
N PRO A 283 35.59 -19.79 47.60
CA PRO A 283 35.42 -19.45 49.02
C PRO A 283 35.24 -17.94 49.23
N ASN A 284 34.28 -17.53 50.07
CA ASN A 284 33.95 -16.14 50.40
C ASN A 284 33.29 -15.29 49.27
N THR A 285 32.58 -15.90 48.32
CA THR A 285 31.79 -15.15 47.32
C THR A 285 30.34 -14.96 47.71
N LYS A 286 29.79 -13.75 47.52
CA LYS A 286 28.34 -13.51 47.64
C LYS A 286 27.63 -13.94 46.35
N PRO A 287 26.34 -14.30 46.38
CA PRO A 287 25.59 -14.63 45.17
C PRO A 287 25.65 -13.55 44.07
N ALA A 288 25.72 -12.27 44.46
CA ALA A 288 25.88 -11.14 43.56
C ALA A 288 27.24 -11.13 42.82
N ASP A 289 28.29 -11.74 43.38
CA ASP A 289 29.63 -11.80 42.77
C ASP A 289 29.71 -12.83 41.64
N THR A 290 28.72 -13.72 41.54
CA THR A 290 28.65 -14.79 40.52
C THR A 290 27.80 -14.43 39.30
N GLN A 291 27.17 -13.25 39.30
CA GLN A 291 26.33 -12.76 38.20
C GLN A 291 27.03 -11.63 37.45
N PRO A 292 26.86 -11.54 36.11
CA PRO A 292 27.34 -10.38 35.36
C PRO A 292 26.54 -9.14 35.76
N SER A 293 27.22 -8.00 35.92
CA SER A 293 26.59 -6.70 36.14
C SER A 293 26.65 -5.84 34.89
N THR A 294 25.82 -4.80 34.81
CA THR A 294 25.88 -3.81 33.73
C THR A 294 26.36 -2.48 34.30
N GLU A 295 27.40 -1.91 33.71
CA GLU A 295 27.91 -0.59 34.04
C GLU A 295 27.64 0.38 32.89
N GLU A 296 27.31 1.63 33.20
CA GLU A 296 27.23 2.68 32.19
C GLU A 296 28.61 3.32 31.98
N VAL A 297 29.02 3.38 30.72
CA VAL A 297 30.28 3.97 30.30
C VAL A 297 30.00 5.23 29.49
N GLU A 298 30.57 6.35 29.93
CA GLU A 298 30.54 7.62 29.21
C GLU A 298 31.85 7.85 28.46
N SER A 299 31.76 8.10 27.16
CA SER A 299 32.89 8.45 26.29
C SER A 299 32.65 9.80 25.64
N VAL A 300 33.60 10.72 25.77
CA VAL A 300 33.48 12.08 25.21
C VAL A 300 34.54 12.28 24.13
N LEU A 301 34.11 12.45 22.87
CA LEU A 301 34.96 12.83 21.75
C LEU A 301 34.96 14.36 21.62
N LEU A 302 36.14 14.96 21.68
CA LEU A 302 36.34 16.40 21.52
C LEU A 302 36.94 16.67 20.14
N VAL A 303 36.38 17.63 19.41
CA VAL A 303 36.87 18.10 18.11
C VAL A 303 37.34 19.54 18.26
N GLY A 304 38.57 19.80 17.86
CA GLY A 304 39.26 21.08 17.97
C GLY A 304 39.42 21.80 16.64
N GLY A 305 40.52 22.52 16.47
CA GLY A 305 40.85 23.35 15.30
C GLY A 305 40.95 22.58 13.98
N SER A 306 40.80 23.31 12.86
CA SER A 306 41.14 22.78 11.54
C SER A 306 42.66 22.64 11.40
N THR A 307 43.08 21.58 10.73
CA THR A 307 44.48 21.33 10.34
C THR A 307 44.90 22.14 9.11
N GLY A 308 43.95 22.72 8.37
CA GLY A 308 44.17 23.37 7.07
C GLY A 308 44.02 22.45 5.85
N GLU A 309 43.99 21.12 6.04
CA GLU A 309 43.94 20.11 4.97
C GLU A 309 42.62 19.30 4.98
N ASN A 310 41.48 19.96 5.15
CA ASN A 310 40.16 19.31 5.29
C ASN A 310 40.03 18.29 6.45
N ASN A 311 40.90 18.39 7.46
CA ASN A 311 40.83 17.59 8.68
C ASN A 311 40.77 18.48 9.92
N TYR A 312 40.29 17.92 11.03
CA TYR A 312 40.20 18.56 12.33
C TYR A 312 40.98 17.77 13.37
N TYR A 313 41.63 18.44 14.31
CA TYR A 313 42.20 17.77 15.47
C TYR A 313 41.10 17.24 16.38
N ALA A 314 41.30 16.08 16.99
CA ALA A 314 40.35 15.48 17.90
C ALA A 314 41.05 14.64 18.98
N ARG A 315 40.35 14.41 20.10
CA ARG A 315 40.79 13.47 21.14
C ARG A 315 39.59 12.86 21.87
N LEU A 316 39.78 11.69 22.47
CA LEU A 316 38.89 11.25 23.54
C LEU A 316 39.26 11.97 24.84
N LYS A 317 38.27 12.44 25.60
CA LYS A 317 38.49 13.15 26.87
C LYS A 317 39.30 12.32 27.87
N SER A 318 39.08 11.00 27.87
CA SER A 318 39.76 10.01 28.71
C SER A 318 41.17 9.64 28.24
N ALA A 319 41.62 10.14 27.08
CA ALA A 319 42.90 9.82 26.50
C ALA A 319 43.77 11.08 26.28
N PRO A 320 45.10 10.99 26.44
CA PRO A 320 45.99 12.13 26.28
C PRO A 320 46.33 12.46 24.82
N TRP A 321 46.14 11.50 23.91
CA TRP A 321 46.64 11.59 22.54
C TRP A 321 45.66 12.29 21.59
N VAL A 322 46.23 13.01 20.63
CA VAL A 322 45.55 13.80 19.60
C VAL A 322 45.65 13.09 18.25
N PHE A 323 44.53 13.01 17.54
CA PHE A 323 44.43 12.47 16.19
C PHE A 323 43.69 13.43 15.27
N THR A 324 43.55 13.08 14.00
CA THR A 324 42.78 13.86 13.03
C THR A 324 41.49 13.16 12.62
N LEU A 325 40.46 13.95 12.35
CA LEU A 325 39.18 13.54 11.77
C LEU A 325 38.96 14.26 10.45
N SER A 326 38.43 13.55 9.46
CA SER A 326 38.03 14.18 8.20
C SER A 326 36.88 15.17 8.40
N SER A 327 36.79 16.18 7.54
CA SER A 327 35.64 17.09 7.52
C SER A 327 34.32 16.35 7.41
N SER A 328 34.25 15.32 6.56
CA SER A 328 33.03 14.52 6.39
C SER A 328 32.56 13.84 7.70
N THR A 329 33.51 13.40 8.54
CA THR A 329 33.20 12.82 9.86
C THR A 329 32.65 13.89 10.81
N VAL A 330 33.21 15.10 10.78
CA VAL A 330 32.74 16.23 11.60
C VAL A 330 31.38 16.75 11.12
N ASP A 331 31.14 16.79 9.80
CA ASP A 331 29.86 17.19 9.19
C ASP A 331 28.73 16.22 9.56
N ASN A 332 29.05 14.93 9.65
CA ASN A 332 28.17 13.88 10.13
C ASN A 332 27.75 14.08 11.60
N PHE A 333 28.69 14.51 12.44
CA PHE A 333 28.43 14.74 13.85
C PHE A 333 27.77 16.09 14.17
N SER A 334 27.94 17.09 13.29
CA SER A 334 27.41 18.45 13.45
C SER A 334 26.06 18.70 12.74
N LYS A 335 25.32 17.63 12.42
CA LYS A 335 23.97 17.73 11.82
C LYS A 335 23.04 18.60 12.65
N LYS A 336 22.18 19.35 11.97
CA LYS A 336 21.13 20.14 12.62
C LYS A 336 20.06 19.21 13.19
N VAL A 337 19.46 19.59 14.32
CA VAL A 337 18.36 18.83 14.96
C VAL A 337 17.22 18.56 13.96
N SER A 338 16.87 19.55 13.12
CA SER A 338 15.82 19.43 12.10
C SER A 338 16.08 18.28 11.12
N ASP A 339 17.34 18.01 10.81
CA ASP A 339 17.74 16.96 9.87
C ASP A 339 17.70 15.58 10.52
N LEU A 340 17.74 15.52 11.85
CA LEU A 340 17.67 14.30 12.65
C LEU A 340 16.23 13.93 13.04
N ARG A 341 15.26 14.83 12.88
CA ARG A 341 13.85 14.58 13.22
C ARG A 341 13.22 13.61 12.21
N ASP A 342 12.36 12.73 12.72
CA ASP A 342 11.49 11.91 11.86
C ASP A 342 10.47 12.83 11.18
N LYS A 343 10.51 12.89 9.84
CA LYS A 343 9.60 13.74 9.07
C LYS A 343 8.17 13.22 9.04
N ALA A 344 7.91 11.94 9.33
CA ALA A 344 6.55 11.42 9.42
C ALA A 344 5.88 11.91 10.72
N LEU A 345 4.77 12.65 10.60
CA LEU A 345 4.12 13.30 11.75
C LEU A 345 3.49 12.31 12.73
N ALA A 346 3.15 11.11 12.28
CA ALA A 346 2.51 10.08 13.07
C ALA A 346 2.92 8.69 12.57
N LYS A 347 3.13 7.75 13.50
CA LYS A 347 3.34 6.33 13.18
C LYS A 347 1.99 5.61 13.21
N VAL A 348 1.35 5.53 12.04
CA VAL A 348 0.02 4.93 11.86
C VAL A 348 0.13 3.70 10.96
N GLU A 349 -0.17 2.54 11.51
CA GLU A 349 -0.31 1.28 10.79
C GLU A 349 -1.78 1.11 10.38
N SER A 350 -2.15 1.57 9.18
CA SER A 350 -3.55 1.69 8.73
C SER A 350 -4.40 0.44 8.97
N ALA A 351 -3.83 -0.75 8.77
CA ALA A 351 -4.51 -2.03 8.97
C ALA A 351 -4.93 -2.28 10.43
N LYS A 352 -4.17 -1.75 11.40
CA LYS A 352 -4.43 -1.89 12.84
C LYS A 352 -5.34 -0.80 13.39
N VAL A 353 -5.74 0.19 12.59
CA VAL A 353 -6.63 1.26 13.07
C VAL A 353 -8.03 0.70 13.30
N ILE A 354 -8.56 0.92 14.50
CA ILE A 354 -9.88 0.43 14.94
C ILE A 354 -10.86 1.56 15.28
N LYS A 355 -10.35 2.76 15.57
CA LYS A 355 -11.15 3.93 15.92
C LYS A 355 -10.46 5.21 15.49
N VAL A 356 -11.23 6.17 14.97
CA VAL A 356 -10.81 7.53 14.66
C VAL A 356 -11.75 8.50 15.38
N VAL A 357 -11.21 9.49 16.07
CA VAL A 357 -11.98 10.61 16.62
C VAL A 357 -11.43 11.87 15.99
N SER A 358 -12.29 12.68 15.35
CA SER A 358 -11.87 13.96 14.81
C SER A 358 -12.73 15.11 15.31
N LYS A 359 -12.09 16.27 15.46
CA LYS A 359 -12.72 17.56 15.73
C LYS A 359 -12.26 18.51 14.64
N THR A 360 -13.19 19.08 13.88
CA THR A 360 -12.91 19.94 12.73
C THR A 360 -13.82 21.18 12.79
N PRO A 361 -13.58 22.22 11.97
CA PRO A 361 -14.49 23.37 11.89
C PRO A 361 -15.92 22.97 11.49
N ASP A 362 -16.06 21.88 10.73
CA ASP A 362 -17.33 21.35 10.23
C ASP A 362 -18.02 20.37 11.21
N GLY A 363 -17.44 20.16 12.39
CA GLY A 363 -18.01 19.35 13.47
C GLY A 363 -17.09 18.25 13.98
N GLU A 364 -17.56 17.56 15.02
CA GLU A 364 -16.87 16.42 15.62
C GLU A 364 -17.45 15.09 15.11
N MET A 365 -16.60 14.09 14.91
CA MET A 365 -17.02 12.72 14.63
C MET A 365 -16.21 11.68 15.38
N THR A 366 -16.82 10.52 15.56
CA THR A 366 -16.14 9.30 15.99
C THR A 366 -16.52 8.19 15.02
N LEU A 367 -15.51 7.55 14.44
CA LEU A 367 -15.61 6.42 13.53
C LEU A 367 -15.00 5.20 14.23
N ALA A 368 -15.69 4.08 14.21
CA ALA A 368 -15.23 2.83 14.80
C ALA A 368 -15.61 1.63 13.93
N LYS A 369 -14.79 0.58 13.95
CA LYS A 369 -15.14 -0.70 13.32
C LYS A 369 -16.17 -1.43 14.19
N LEU A 370 -17.42 -1.50 13.72
CA LEU A 370 -18.49 -2.30 14.32
C LEU A 370 -18.83 -3.47 13.38
N GLN A 371 -18.71 -4.71 13.87
CA GLN A 371 -18.95 -5.92 13.05
C GLN A 371 -18.16 -5.92 11.72
N GLY A 372 -16.92 -5.41 11.73
CA GLY A 372 -16.06 -5.34 10.54
C GLY A 372 -16.37 -4.21 9.55
N LYS A 373 -17.37 -3.35 9.83
CA LYS A 373 -17.68 -2.17 9.02
C LYS A 373 -17.36 -0.89 9.77
N TRP A 374 -16.88 0.12 9.06
CA TRP A 374 -16.74 1.44 9.64
C TRP A 374 -18.12 2.06 9.89
N SER A 375 -18.32 2.58 11.09
CA SER A 375 -19.56 3.24 11.51
C SER A 375 -19.29 4.48 12.36
N PHE A 376 -20.19 5.45 12.31
CA PHE A 376 -20.28 6.56 13.26
C PHE A 376 -20.65 6.06 14.67
N ALA A 377 -20.49 6.93 15.67
CA ALA A 377 -20.84 6.63 17.07
C ALA A 377 -22.30 6.20 17.29
N ASP A 378 -23.23 6.65 16.46
CA ASP A 378 -24.65 6.29 16.50
C ASP A 378 -24.95 4.94 15.82
N GLY A 379 -23.95 4.26 15.25
CA GLY A 379 -24.07 3.00 14.53
C GLY A 379 -24.29 3.14 13.03
N THR A 380 -24.50 4.36 12.52
CA THR A 380 -24.66 4.61 11.08
C THR A 380 -23.39 4.19 10.33
N VAL A 381 -23.51 3.35 9.31
CA VAL A 381 -22.37 2.94 8.47
C VAL A 381 -21.83 4.14 7.69
N CYS A 382 -20.51 4.30 7.64
CA CYS A 382 -19.84 5.33 6.85
C CYS A 382 -19.27 4.78 5.53
N ASP A 383 -18.86 5.69 4.64
CA ASP A 383 -18.10 5.34 3.44
C ASP A 383 -16.70 4.86 3.84
N ALA A 384 -16.49 3.55 3.82
CA ALA A 384 -15.23 2.93 4.21
C ALA A 384 -14.02 3.48 3.43
N THR A 385 -14.21 3.82 2.15
CA THR A 385 -13.12 4.37 1.32
C THR A 385 -12.70 5.74 1.86
N ALA A 386 -13.66 6.61 2.21
CA ALA A 386 -13.36 7.91 2.79
C ALA A 386 -12.65 7.81 4.15
N VAL A 387 -13.00 6.82 4.98
CA VAL A 387 -12.30 6.57 6.26
C VAL A 387 -10.87 6.11 6.03
N ASP A 388 -10.67 5.18 5.10
CA ASP A 388 -9.34 4.67 4.75
C ASP A 388 -8.46 5.77 4.15
N ASP A 389 -9.03 6.68 3.35
CA ASP A 389 -8.35 7.87 2.81
C ASP A 389 -7.90 8.84 3.92
N LEU A 390 -8.71 9.06 4.97
CA LEU A 390 -8.30 9.85 6.14
C LEU A 390 -7.14 9.19 6.91
N ILE A 391 -7.23 7.89 7.14
CA ILE A 391 -6.17 7.13 7.84
C ILE A 391 -4.87 7.18 7.03
N LYS A 392 -4.97 7.02 5.70
CA LYS A 392 -3.86 7.12 4.78
C LYS A 392 -3.27 8.53 4.77
N ALA A 393 -4.09 9.58 4.69
CA ALA A 393 -3.63 10.96 4.75
C ALA A 393 -2.86 11.25 6.05
N LEU A 394 -3.30 10.70 7.18
CA LEU A 394 -2.60 10.82 8.46
C LEU A 394 -1.27 10.05 8.48
N ALA A 395 -1.24 8.82 7.94
CA ALA A 395 -0.04 7.98 7.87
C ALA A 395 1.03 8.54 6.92
N ASP A 396 0.60 9.12 5.80
CA ASP A 396 1.46 9.68 4.76
C ASP A 396 1.84 11.14 5.04
N LEU A 397 1.34 11.74 6.14
CA LEU A 397 1.62 13.14 6.49
C LEU A 397 3.09 13.33 6.87
N LYS A 398 3.80 14.12 6.07
CA LYS A 398 5.22 14.41 6.24
C LYS A 398 5.50 15.90 6.36
N ALA A 399 6.35 16.25 7.31
CA ALA A 399 6.85 17.60 7.52
C ALA A 399 7.70 18.04 6.32
N THR A 400 7.39 19.21 5.76
CA THR A 400 8.31 19.90 4.86
C THR A 400 9.48 20.46 5.67
N ASP A 401 9.19 21.04 6.83
CA ASP A 401 10.17 21.58 7.77
C ASP A 401 9.66 21.53 9.22
N PHE A 402 10.56 21.73 10.19
CA PHE A 402 10.24 21.90 11.61
C PHE A 402 10.58 23.32 12.05
N VAL A 403 9.61 24.00 12.65
CA VAL A 403 9.74 25.41 13.02
C VAL A 403 9.89 25.58 14.52
N ASP A 404 10.70 26.55 14.91
CA ASP A 404 10.76 27.05 16.28
C ASP A 404 9.54 27.94 16.53
N ALA A 405 8.55 27.39 17.23
CA ALA A 405 7.28 28.08 17.49
C ALA A 405 7.46 29.40 18.26
N SER A 406 8.55 29.55 19.04
CA SER A 406 8.84 30.77 19.80
C SER A 406 9.30 31.92 18.92
N LYS A 407 9.77 31.63 17.69
CA LYS A 407 10.24 32.62 16.71
C LYS A 407 9.16 33.05 15.71
N LEU A 408 7.97 32.48 15.80
CA LEU A 408 6.86 32.85 14.90
C LEU A 408 6.29 34.21 15.28
N LEU A 409 5.99 35.04 14.27
CA LEU A 409 5.37 36.35 14.46
C LEU A 409 3.97 36.26 15.09
N MET A 410 3.25 35.17 14.80
CA MET A 410 1.94 34.89 15.38
C MET A 410 2.06 33.63 16.25
N PRO A 411 1.74 33.71 17.56
CA PRO A 411 1.82 32.56 18.45
C PRO A 411 0.76 31.51 18.07
N LEU A 412 1.14 30.23 18.16
CA LEU A 412 0.24 29.11 17.92
C LEU A 412 -0.49 28.73 19.20
N ASP A 413 -1.83 28.73 19.17
CA ASP A 413 -2.67 28.24 20.28
C ASP A 413 -3.12 26.80 20.04
N TRP A 414 -2.37 25.84 20.59
CA TRP A 414 -2.69 24.42 20.50
C TRP A 414 -3.82 23.97 21.43
N SER A 415 -4.33 24.85 22.31
CA SER A 415 -5.55 24.57 23.09
C SER A 415 -6.82 24.66 22.22
N LYS A 416 -6.73 25.37 21.08
CA LYS A 416 -7.78 25.56 20.09
C LYS A 416 -7.25 25.28 18.68
N PRO A 417 -6.88 24.02 18.39
CA PRO A 417 -6.42 23.67 17.06
C PRO A 417 -7.56 23.82 16.04
N ARG A 418 -7.22 24.12 14.78
CA ARG A 418 -8.17 24.14 13.65
C ARG A 418 -8.81 22.77 13.45
N ALA A 419 -8.03 21.70 13.62
CA ALA A 419 -8.55 20.34 13.72
C ALA A 419 -7.70 19.46 14.65
N SER A 420 -8.31 18.41 15.19
CA SER A 420 -7.63 17.36 15.94
C SER A 420 -8.10 16.01 15.41
N VAL A 421 -7.17 15.12 15.08
CA VAL A 421 -7.46 13.76 14.62
C VAL A 421 -6.70 12.79 15.51
N THR A 422 -7.45 11.94 16.22
CA THR A 422 -6.95 10.92 17.13
C THR A 422 -7.27 9.53 16.58
N VAL A 423 -6.25 8.69 16.41
CA VAL A 423 -6.40 7.31 15.96
C VAL A 423 -6.02 6.33 17.06
N THR A 424 -6.86 5.30 17.25
CA THR A 424 -6.57 4.17 18.14
C THR A 424 -6.22 2.95 17.31
N GLN A 425 -5.12 2.28 17.65
CA GLN A 425 -4.57 1.14 16.94
C GLN A 425 -4.61 -0.11 17.82
N GLU A 426 -4.90 -1.27 17.22
CA GLU A 426 -4.84 -2.55 17.90
C GLU A 426 -3.43 -2.82 18.45
N GLY A 427 -3.35 -3.28 19.70
CA GLY A 427 -2.09 -3.55 20.39
C GLY A 427 -1.35 -2.32 20.92
N GLN A 428 -1.84 -1.09 20.67
CA GLN A 428 -1.27 0.13 21.24
C GLN A 428 -2.14 0.71 22.35
N VAL A 429 -1.53 0.97 23.51
CA VAL A 429 -2.24 1.50 24.69
C VAL A 429 -2.61 2.98 24.51
N ASN A 430 -1.70 3.77 23.93
CA ASN A 430 -1.88 5.21 23.75
C ASN A 430 -2.30 5.51 22.31
N PRO A 431 -3.38 6.27 22.08
CA PRO A 431 -3.76 6.69 20.75
C PRO A 431 -2.79 7.77 20.22
N VAL A 432 -2.67 7.84 18.90
CA VAL A 432 -1.88 8.87 18.23
C VAL A 432 -2.78 10.05 17.90
N THR A 433 -2.41 11.25 18.31
CA THR A 433 -3.20 12.48 18.06
C THR A 433 -2.37 13.48 17.27
N VAL A 434 -2.90 13.92 16.13
CA VAL A 434 -2.33 14.99 15.31
C VAL A 434 -3.24 16.21 15.37
N LEU A 435 -2.63 17.36 15.64
CA LEU A 435 -3.28 18.66 15.74
C LEU A 435 -2.92 19.50 14.52
N VAL A 436 -3.92 20.04 13.84
CA VAL A 436 -3.78 20.98 12.74
C VAL A 436 -3.99 22.38 13.29
N GLY A 437 -2.98 23.24 13.16
CA GLY A 437 -2.97 24.61 13.68
C GLY A 437 -3.35 25.64 12.63
N ALA A 438 -2.88 26.87 12.83
CA ALA A 438 -3.07 27.97 11.91
C ALA A 438 -2.26 27.79 10.61
N ALA A 439 -2.74 28.40 9.52
CA ALA A 439 -1.97 28.56 8.30
C ALA A 439 -0.87 29.62 8.51
N SER A 440 0.24 29.47 7.79
CA SER A 440 1.27 30.48 7.62
C SER A 440 0.71 31.77 7.01
N SER A 441 1.43 32.89 7.15
CA SER A 441 0.99 34.20 6.64
C SER A 441 0.73 34.24 5.12
N SER A 442 1.34 33.34 4.35
CA SER A 442 1.11 33.23 2.90
C SER A 442 -0.09 32.35 2.52
N GLY A 443 -0.64 31.59 3.49
CA GLY A 443 -1.69 30.60 3.28
C GLY A 443 -1.24 29.30 2.59
N LYS A 444 0.06 29.15 2.27
CA LYS A 444 0.57 27.97 1.54
C LYS A 444 0.96 26.80 2.44
N MET A 445 1.39 27.11 3.66
CA MET A 445 1.81 26.14 4.68
C MET A 445 0.84 26.17 5.86
N VAL A 446 0.73 25.05 6.56
CA VAL A 446 -0.01 24.89 7.81
C VAL A 446 0.91 24.32 8.88
N TYR A 447 0.79 24.83 10.10
CA TYR A 447 1.50 24.29 11.23
C TYR A 447 0.76 23.07 11.80
N VAL A 448 1.46 21.96 11.98
CA VAL A 448 0.92 20.69 12.48
C VAL A 448 1.78 20.18 13.61
N LYS A 449 1.15 19.55 14.62
CA LYS A 449 1.84 19.02 15.79
C LYS A 449 1.32 17.63 16.14
N ASN A 450 2.21 16.70 16.43
CA ASN A 450 1.84 15.47 17.13
C ASN A 450 1.70 15.80 18.62
N ALA A 451 0.55 15.51 19.24
CA ALA A 451 0.27 15.91 20.61
C ALA A 451 1.22 15.28 21.65
N ALA A 452 1.92 14.19 21.31
CA ALA A 452 2.90 13.54 22.17
C ALA A 452 4.33 14.08 22.02
N GLU A 453 4.55 15.04 21.11
CA GLU A 453 5.84 15.64 20.81
C GLU A 453 5.79 17.15 21.04
N ASP A 454 6.94 17.80 21.26
CA ASP A 454 7.00 19.26 21.43
C ASP A 454 7.15 19.99 20.09
N ALA A 455 7.81 19.34 19.14
CA ALA A 455 8.14 19.88 17.82
C ALA A 455 6.90 20.29 17.02
N VAL A 456 7.00 21.43 16.33
CA VAL A 456 5.99 21.91 15.40
C VAL A 456 6.49 21.74 13.97
N ALA A 457 5.73 21.02 13.15
CA ALA A 457 6.01 20.86 11.73
C ALA A 457 5.27 21.92 10.91
N ALA A 458 5.84 22.26 9.76
CA ALA A 458 5.14 22.93 8.67
C ALA A 458 4.90 21.93 7.52
N VAL A 459 3.66 21.85 7.06
CA VAL A 459 3.22 21.02 5.92
C VAL A 459 2.48 21.90 4.91
N HIS A 460 2.29 21.43 3.68
CA HIS A 460 1.47 22.17 2.72
C HIS A 460 -0.03 22.10 3.07
N GLU A 461 -0.80 23.16 2.77
CA GLU A 461 -2.25 23.24 3.08
C GLU A 461 -3.04 22.09 2.46
N ASP A 462 -2.69 21.65 1.26
CA ASP A 462 -3.35 20.53 0.58
C ASP A 462 -3.22 19.21 1.35
N GLN A 463 -2.08 18.96 2.00
CA GLN A 463 -1.81 17.75 2.80
C GLN A 463 -2.73 17.60 4.02
N VAL A 464 -3.32 18.69 4.53
CA VAL A 464 -4.22 18.65 5.71
C VAL A 464 -5.70 18.70 5.35
N THR A 465 -6.05 18.80 4.07
CA THR A 465 -7.45 18.92 3.60
C THR A 465 -8.34 17.80 4.14
N GLN A 466 -7.87 16.56 4.09
CA GLN A 466 -8.63 15.40 4.57
C GLN A 466 -8.81 15.41 6.11
N LEU A 467 -7.81 15.90 6.85
CA LEU A 467 -7.85 16.02 8.31
C LEU A 467 -8.83 17.13 8.77
N LEU A 468 -9.16 18.06 7.88
CA LEU A 468 -10.10 19.16 8.12
C LEU A 468 -11.55 18.80 7.73
N ALA A 469 -11.77 17.68 7.04
CA ALA A 469 -13.10 17.29 6.57
C ALA A 469 -14.02 16.89 7.73
N GLY A 470 -15.24 17.44 7.73
CA GLY A 470 -16.25 17.15 8.73
C GLY A 470 -17.02 15.83 8.52
N PRO A 471 -17.99 15.53 9.41
CA PRO A 471 -18.72 14.25 9.42
C PRO A 471 -19.41 13.88 8.09
N LEU A 472 -19.93 14.87 7.35
CA LEU A 472 -20.64 14.63 6.09
C LEU A 472 -19.76 14.01 5.00
N ALA A 473 -18.46 14.30 4.99
CA ALA A 473 -17.52 13.74 4.00
C ALA A 473 -17.34 12.23 4.13
N TYR A 474 -17.68 11.67 5.30
CA TYR A 474 -17.55 10.26 5.63
C TYR A 474 -18.89 9.52 5.59
N GLY A 475 -20.00 10.20 5.28
CA GLY A 475 -21.29 9.52 5.14
C GLY A 475 -21.33 8.56 3.96
N ASP A 476 -22.11 7.48 4.07
CA ASP A 476 -22.33 6.55 2.96
C ASP A 476 -22.98 7.27 1.77
N ARG A 477 -22.22 7.33 0.66
CA ARG A 477 -22.64 7.98 -0.59
C ARG A 477 -23.52 7.09 -1.46
N GLN A 478 -23.77 5.84 -1.07
CA GLN A 478 -24.72 4.98 -1.77
C GLN A 478 -26.15 5.48 -1.52
N VAL A 479 -26.75 6.07 -2.55
CA VAL A 479 -28.11 6.59 -2.47
C VAL A 479 -29.09 5.44 -2.67
N LEU A 480 -29.02 4.72 -3.79
CA LEU A 480 -29.89 3.58 -4.09
C LEU A 480 -29.05 2.38 -4.54
N GLN A 481 -29.47 1.18 -4.15
CA GLN A 481 -28.87 -0.08 -4.62
C GLN A 481 -29.96 -1.15 -4.66
N PHE A 482 -30.28 -1.67 -5.84
CA PHE A 482 -31.24 -2.77 -6.01
C PHE A 482 -31.02 -3.54 -7.32
N PRO A 483 -31.45 -4.82 -7.42
CA PRO A 483 -31.37 -5.57 -8.67
C PRO A 483 -32.38 -5.03 -9.68
N ARG A 484 -31.88 -4.52 -10.82
CA ARG A 484 -32.67 -3.78 -11.81
C ARG A 484 -33.79 -4.62 -12.41
N GLU A 485 -33.53 -5.89 -12.69
CA GLU A 485 -34.47 -6.84 -13.28
C GLU A 485 -35.69 -7.13 -12.41
N ARG A 486 -35.63 -6.74 -11.13
CA ARG A 486 -36.71 -6.93 -10.14
C ARG A 486 -37.53 -5.67 -9.92
N ALA A 487 -37.17 -4.57 -10.59
CA ALA A 487 -38.02 -3.39 -10.63
C ALA A 487 -39.24 -3.69 -11.52
N THR A 488 -40.44 -3.48 -10.98
CA THR A 488 -41.70 -3.80 -11.67
C THR A 488 -42.52 -2.57 -12.01
N LYS A 489 -42.29 -1.46 -11.32
CA LYS A 489 -43.01 -0.20 -11.53
C LYS A 489 -42.11 0.99 -11.24
N LEU A 490 -42.22 2.03 -12.06
CA LEU A 490 -41.57 3.32 -11.87
C LEU A 490 -42.63 4.42 -11.98
N GLU A 491 -42.72 5.26 -10.96
CA GLU A 491 -43.54 6.48 -10.99
C GLU A 491 -42.63 7.70 -11.10
N ILE A 492 -42.98 8.62 -11.99
CA ILE A 492 -42.27 9.88 -12.23
C ILE A 492 -43.28 11.02 -12.14
N THR A 493 -43.15 11.85 -11.11
CA THR A 493 -43.96 13.05 -10.93
C THR A 493 -43.08 14.27 -11.12
N ARG A 494 -43.42 15.13 -12.08
CA ARG A 494 -42.68 16.37 -12.37
C ARG A 494 -43.52 17.55 -11.90
N ALA A 495 -42.88 18.60 -11.42
CA ALA A 495 -43.58 19.79 -10.92
C ALA A 495 -44.55 20.35 -11.97
N GLY A 496 -45.84 20.44 -11.63
CA GLY A 496 -46.88 20.94 -12.54
C GLY A 496 -47.35 19.97 -13.64
N ALA A 497 -46.92 18.70 -13.62
CA ALA A 497 -47.32 17.67 -14.58
C ALA A 497 -48.01 16.48 -13.90
N GLU A 498 -48.78 15.71 -14.67
CA GLU A 498 -49.35 14.44 -14.22
C GLU A 498 -48.27 13.38 -13.97
N THR A 499 -48.54 12.46 -13.04
CA THR A 499 -47.62 11.35 -12.75
C THR A 499 -47.60 10.34 -13.90
N VAL A 500 -46.41 10.15 -14.47
CA VAL A 500 -46.14 9.08 -15.43
C VAL A 500 -45.86 7.80 -14.66
N THR A 501 -46.61 6.74 -14.94
CA THR A 501 -46.41 5.42 -14.34
C THR A 501 -45.98 4.44 -15.41
N LEU A 502 -44.79 3.87 -15.26
CA LEU A 502 -44.29 2.78 -16.07
C LEU A 502 -44.46 1.46 -15.33
N LYS A 503 -44.80 0.40 -16.04
CA LYS A 503 -44.85 -0.98 -15.54
C LYS A 503 -43.95 -1.87 -16.39
N GLN A 504 -43.29 -2.81 -15.75
CA GLN A 504 -42.48 -3.83 -16.41
C GLN A 504 -43.22 -5.17 -16.37
N GLU A 505 -43.45 -5.74 -17.55
CA GLU A 505 -44.01 -7.09 -17.71
C GLU A 505 -43.09 -7.89 -18.64
N LYS A 506 -42.64 -9.08 -18.20
CA LYS A 506 -41.72 -9.93 -18.98
C LYS A 506 -40.48 -9.18 -19.52
N ASN A 507 -39.90 -8.29 -18.70
CA ASN A 507 -38.75 -7.44 -19.05
C ASN A 507 -39.00 -6.39 -20.14
N VAL A 508 -40.26 -6.09 -20.45
CA VAL A 508 -40.64 -5.00 -21.36
C VAL A 508 -41.36 -3.93 -20.55
N TRP A 509 -40.87 -2.69 -20.65
CA TRP A 509 -41.52 -1.54 -20.02
C TRP A 509 -42.67 -1.03 -20.90
N SER A 510 -43.77 -0.64 -20.27
CA SER A 510 -44.91 0.04 -20.88
C SER A 510 -45.42 1.15 -19.97
N MET A 511 -46.07 2.15 -20.54
CA MET A 511 -46.71 3.23 -19.79
C MET A 511 -48.12 2.77 -19.41
N ALA A 512 -48.43 2.84 -18.12
CA ALA A 512 -49.75 2.51 -17.57
C ALA A 512 -50.60 3.76 -17.29
N SER A 513 -49.96 4.89 -17.04
CA SER A 513 -50.59 6.19 -16.75
C SER A 513 -49.69 7.33 -17.25
N PRO A 514 -50.22 8.43 -17.79
CA PRO A 514 -51.66 8.76 -17.90
C PRO A 514 -52.40 8.03 -19.03
N VAL A 515 -51.68 7.41 -19.96
CA VAL A 515 -52.24 6.61 -21.05
C VAL A 515 -51.58 5.24 -21.11
N GLN A 516 -52.31 4.22 -21.56
CA GLN A 516 -51.76 2.88 -21.79
C GLN A 516 -51.08 2.82 -23.17
N THR A 517 -49.75 2.73 -23.20
CA THR A 517 -48.97 2.78 -24.45
C THR A 517 -47.57 2.19 -24.26
N SER A 518 -46.81 2.06 -25.35
CA SER A 518 -45.38 1.72 -25.31
C SER A 518 -44.55 2.92 -24.86
N VAL A 519 -43.44 2.64 -24.17
CA VAL A 519 -42.47 3.68 -23.75
C VAL A 519 -41.31 3.77 -24.73
N ASP A 520 -40.60 4.89 -24.68
CA ASP A 520 -39.24 4.96 -25.21
C ASP A 520 -38.34 4.01 -24.39
N ALA A 521 -37.94 2.89 -25.01
CA ALA A 521 -37.22 1.83 -24.34
C ALA A 521 -35.81 2.26 -23.90
N ASP A 522 -35.20 3.24 -24.58
CA ASP A 522 -33.88 3.77 -24.23
C ASP A 522 -33.97 4.67 -23.01
N ALA A 523 -34.94 5.59 -22.99
CA ALA A 523 -35.17 6.49 -21.85
C ALA A 523 -35.47 5.70 -20.55
N ALA A 524 -36.38 4.72 -20.61
CA ALA A 524 -36.72 3.89 -19.45
C ALA A 524 -35.51 3.06 -18.96
N ARG A 525 -34.71 2.51 -19.89
CA ARG A 525 -33.51 1.73 -19.56
C ARG A 525 -32.42 2.58 -18.94
N ASN A 526 -32.15 3.77 -19.47
CA ASN A 526 -31.10 4.66 -18.96
C ASN A 526 -31.43 5.13 -17.54
N LEU A 527 -32.67 5.60 -17.32
CA LEU A 527 -33.10 6.02 -15.99
C LEU A 527 -33.05 4.87 -14.97
N MET A 528 -33.53 3.68 -15.35
CA MET A 528 -33.47 2.51 -14.46
C MET A 528 -32.03 2.05 -14.16
N GLN A 529 -31.13 2.16 -15.14
CA GLN A 529 -29.70 1.88 -14.94
C GLN A 529 -29.11 2.83 -13.88
N ASP A 530 -29.32 4.12 -14.07
CA ASP A 530 -28.82 5.18 -13.21
C ASP A 530 -29.36 5.08 -11.78
N LEU A 531 -30.64 4.74 -11.62
CA LEU A 531 -31.27 4.58 -10.30
C LEU A 531 -30.85 3.30 -9.57
N SER A 532 -30.58 2.20 -10.29
CA SER A 532 -30.32 0.88 -9.68
C SER A 532 -29.05 0.81 -8.83
N THR A 533 -28.05 1.63 -9.15
CA THR A 533 -26.76 1.70 -8.46
C THR A 533 -26.38 3.14 -8.11
N LEU A 534 -27.37 4.00 -7.84
CA LEU A 534 -27.18 5.43 -7.69
C LEU A 534 -26.23 5.76 -6.53
N ARG A 535 -25.09 6.37 -6.88
CA ARG A 535 -24.09 6.90 -5.93
C ARG A 535 -23.98 8.41 -6.08
N ALA A 536 -23.91 9.12 -4.95
CA ALA A 536 -23.75 10.57 -4.92
C ALA A 536 -22.29 10.99 -5.16
N LYS A 537 -22.09 12.18 -5.73
CA LYS A 537 -20.78 12.84 -5.76
C LYS A 537 -20.34 13.20 -4.33
N SER A 538 -21.24 13.82 -3.58
CA SER A 538 -21.01 14.25 -2.20
C SER A 538 -22.33 14.33 -1.41
N ILE A 539 -22.22 14.41 -0.09
CA ILE A 539 -23.32 14.73 0.81
C ILE A 539 -23.15 16.20 1.22
N VAL A 540 -24.14 17.04 0.93
CA VAL A 540 -24.02 18.51 1.04
C VAL A 540 -24.76 19.09 2.25
N GLY A 541 -25.52 18.27 2.98
CA GLY A 541 -26.17 18.71 4.20
C GLY A 541 -27.42 17.88 4.55
N LYS A 542 -28.24 18.47 5.42
CA LYS A 542 -29.54 17.92 5.83
C LYS A 542 -30.73 18.87 5.58
N ASP A 543 -30.45 20.12 5.20
CA ASP A 543 -31.48 21.13 4.95
C ASP A 543 -32.06 20.96 3.53
N LYS A 544 -33.17 20.23 3.41
CA LYS A 544 -33.87 20.00 2.13
C LYS A 544 -34.26 21.30 1.43
N LYS A 545 -34.65 22.34 2.19
CA LYS A 545 -35.11 23.63 1.65
C LYS A 545 -33.98 24.43 1.01
N ALA A 546 -32.79 24.44 1.62
CA ALA A 546 -31.61 25.10 1.04
C ALA A 546 -31.30 24.63 -0.39
N PHE A 547 -31.64 23.39 -0.71
CA PHE A 547 -31.41 22.77 -2.02
C PHE A 547 -32.69 22.63 -2.88
N GLY A 548 -33.82 23.22 -2.48
CA GLY A 548 -35.08 23.18 -3.26
C GLY A 548 -35.75 21.81 -3.29
N LEU A 549 -35.49 20.96 -2.30
CA LEU A 549 -36.10 19.62 -2.16
C LEU A 549 -37.37 19.63 -1.30
N ASP A 550 -37.73 20.78 -0.72
CA ASP A 550 -39.04 21.03 -0.10
C ASP A 550 -40.14 21.21 -1.17
N SER A 551 -39.77 21.66 -2.36
CA SER A 551 -40.61 21.68 -3.56
C SER A 551 -39.86 20.99 -4.71
N PRO A 552 -39.73 19.65 -4.67
CA PRO A 552 -38.89 18.92 -5.62
C PRO A 552 -39.40 19.09 -7.05
N ALA A 553 -38.48 19.31 -7.98
CA ALA A 553 -38.80 19.43 -9.40
C ALA A 553 -39.22 18.08 -10.00
N VAL A 554 -38.64 16.98 -9.49
CA VAL A 554 -39.04 15.60 -9.84
C VAL A 554 -39.10 14.74 -8.59
N THR A 555 -40.14 13.92 -8.47
CA THR A 555 -40.23 12.85 -7.49
C THR A 555 -40.31 11.52 -8.22
N LEU A 556 -39.45 10.59 -7.85
CA LEU A 556 -39.37 9.24 -8.40
C LEU A 556 -39.78 8.22 -7.35
N ALA A 557 -40.56 7.21 -7.74
CA ALA A 557 -40.82 6.04 -6.91
C ALA A 557 -40.56 4.75 -7.70
N VAL A 558 -39.53 4.00 -7.30
CA VAL A 558 -39.20 2.70 -7.90
C VAL A 558 -39.72 1.59 -7.01
N TYR A 559 -40.55 0.71 -7.57
CA TYR A 559 -41.08 -0.47 -6.90
C TYR A 559 -40.25 -1.67 -7.33
N VAL A 560 -39.59 -2.28 -6.36
CA VAL A 560 -38.73 -3.44 -6.56
C VAL A 560 -39.31 -4.58 -5.77
N GLU A 561 -39.53 -5.71 -6.42
CA GLU A 561 -39.95 -6.91 -5.71
C GLU A 561 -38.89 -7.26 -4.64
N PRO A 562 -39.27 -7.69 -3.43
CA PRO A 562 -38.32 -8.07 -2.40
C PRO A 562 -37.68 -9.41 -2.77
N LEU A 563 -36.37 -9.60 -2.54
CA LEU A 563 -35.71 -10.86 -2.87
C LEU A 563 -36.51 -11.99 -2.22
N THR A 564 -37.16 -12.85 -3.01
CA THR A 564 -37.75 -14.06 -2.46
C THR A 564 -36.59 -14.80 -1.85
N ALA A 565 -36.62 -14.98 -0.54
CA ALA A 565 -35.59 -15.70 0.16
C ALA A 565 -35.49 -17.08 -0.49
N ASP A 566 -34.41 -17.29 -1.23
CA ASP A 566 -34.00 -18.62 -1.62
C ASP A 566 -33.83 -19.39 -0.29
N PRO A 567 -34.50 -20.52 -0.04
CA PRO A 567 -34.39 -21.24 1.23
C PRO A 567 -32.96 -21.73 1.53
N LYS A 568 -32.00 -21.42 0.65
CA LYS A 568 -30.57 -21.71 0.78
C LYS A 568 -29.67 -20.46 0.82
N VAL A 569 -30.08 -19.31 1.36
CA VAL A 569 -29.08 -18.30 1.77
C VAL A 569 -29.48 -17.57 3.06
N LYS A 570 -28.96 -18.01 4.21
CA LYS A 570 -28.99 -17.22 5.45
C LYS A 570 -27.96 -16.10 5.35
N VAL A 571 -28.40 -14.89 4.99
CA VAL A 571 -27.67 -13.66 5.33
C VAL A 571 -28.24 -13.12 6.64
N ALA A 572 -27.42 -13.13 7.68
CA ALA A 572 -27.74 -12.53 8.97
C ALA A 572 -27.84 -11.01 8.84
N SER A 573 -29.00 -10.44 9.17
CA SER A 573 -29.18 -9.00 9.39
C SER A 573 -29.87 -8.82 10.74
N THR A 574 -29.13 -8.28 11.71
CA THR A 574 -29.66 -7.87 13.02
C THR A 574 -29.69 -6.35 13.09
N ALA A 575 -30.87 -5.79 13.35
CA ALA A 575 -31.06 -4.39 13.76
C ALA A 575 -31.40 -4.31 15.27
N PRO A 576 -31.12 -3.19 15.95
CA PRO A 576 -30.71 -3.17 17.35
C PRO A 576 -31.83 -2.76 18.33
N ALA A 577 -31.73 -3.23 19.58
CA ALA A 577 -32.45 -2.67 20.72
C ALA A 577 -31.45 -2.21 21.79
N ALA A 578 -31.73 -1.03 22.34
CA ALA A 578 -30.88 -0.16 23.13
C ALA A 578 -30.43 -0.70 24.50
N THR A 579 -29.30 -0.19 25.02
CA THR A 579 -28.88 -0.41 26.42
C THR A 579 -28.28 0.83 27.07
N LYS A 580 -28.59 1.02 28.36
CA LYS A 580 -27.73 1.64 29.39
C LYS A 580 -28.19 1.15 30.79
N PRO A 581 -27.36 1.19 31.87
CA PRO A 581 -26.11 0.45 32.07
C PRO A 581 -26.01 -0.36 33.40
N ALA A 582 -25.09 -1.34 33.38
CA ALA A 582 -24.14 -1.82 34.41
C ALA A 582 -24.58 -2.33 35.81
N ALA A 583 -24.27 -3.61 36.09
CA ALA A 583 -23.57 -4.06 37.32
C ALA A 583 -22.93 -5.48 37.16
N THR A 584 -21.62 -5.53 37.45
CA THR A 584 -20.67 -6.61 37.87
C THR A 584 -20.97 -8.14 37.78
N LYS A 585 -20.04 -8.87 37.12
CA LYS A 585 -19.59 -10.32 37.07
C LYS A 585 -20.14 -11.35 38.10
N PRO A 586 -20.11 -12.71 37.85
CA PRO A 586 -19.08 -13.51 37.14
C PRO A 586 -19.57 -14.55 36.09
N ALA A 587 -18.61 -15.22 35.43
CA ALA A 587 -18.73 -15.98 34.18
C ALA A 587 -19.44 -17.36 34.27
N THR A 588 -20.40 -17.64 33.38
CA THR A 588 -20.57 -18.91 32.61
C THR A 588 -21.72 -18.82 31.59
N THR A 589 -21.57 -19.55 30.47
CA THR A 589 -22.56 -19.93 29.43
C THR A 589 -23.15 -18.86 28.48
N GLN A 590 -22.79 -18.99 27.19
CA GLN A 590 -23.46 -18.37 26.04
C GLN A 590 -24.92 -18.88 25.92
N PRO A 591 -25.93 -18.01 25.75
CA PRO A 591 -27.25 -18.42 25.27
C PRO A 591 -27.32 -18.29 23.74
N GLY A 592 -27.68 -19.38 23.04
CA GLY A 592 -28.19 -19.29 21.67
C GLY A 592 -27.83 -20.41 20.67
N LYS A 593 -27.01 -21.41 21.01
CA LYS A 593 -26.72 -22.51 20.08
C LYS A 593 -27.71 -23.66 20.28
N LYS A 594 -28.45 -24.02 19.21
CA LYS A 594 -29.34 -25.20 19.21
C LYS A 594 -28.51 -26.48 19.30
N PRO A 595 -28.88 -27.46 20.14
CA PRO A 595 -28.10 -28.69 20.32
C PRO A 595 -28.21 -29.59 19.09
N THR A 596 -27.07 -30.06 18.60
CA THR A 596 -26.93 -30.98 17.46
C THR A 596 -26.69 -32.42 17.93
N LEU A 597 -26.83 -33.40 17.03
CA LEU A 597 -26.43 -34.80 17.31
C LEU A 597 -24.94 -34.89 17.70
N GLN A 598 -24.10 -34.03 17.14
CA GLN A 598 -22.68 -33.92 17.53
C GLN A 598 -22.52 -33.39 18.96
N ASP A 599 -23.29 -32.37 19.36
CA ASP A 599 -23.24 -31.86 20.74
C ASP A 599 -23.69 -32.93 21.76
N LEU A 600 -24.61 -33.81 21.39
CA LEU A 600 -25.02 -34.98 22.18
C LEU A 600 -23.92 -36.05 22.28
N LEU A 601 -23.23 -36.35 21.16
CA LEU A 601 -22.10 -37.28 21.15
C LEU A 601 -20.93 -36.75 22.01
N ASP A 602 -20.58 -35.49 21.84
CA ASP A 602 -19.49 -34.85 22.58
C ASP A 602 -19.79 -34.83 24.09
N TYR A 603 -21.06 -34.61 24.45
CA TYR A 603 -21.51 -34.66 25.84
C TYR A 603 -21.49 -36.08 26.41
N THR A 604 -21.93 -37.10 25.65
CA THR A 604 -21.91 -38.50 26.12
C THR A 604 -20.50 -39.04 26.30
N LEU A 605 -19.56 -38.67 25.41
CA LEU A 605 -18.14 -39.02 25.52
C LEU A 605 -17.43 -38.32 26.68
N ALA A 606 -17.92 -37.15 27.12
CA ALA A 606 -17.36 -36.41 28.25
C ALA A 606 -17.74 -36.96 29.63
N LEU A 607 -18.63 -37.97 29.71
CA LEU A 607 -19.02 -38.61 30.96
C LEU A 607 -17.96 -39.59 31.47
N PRO A 608 -17.88 -39.87 32.80
CA PRO A 608 -17.06 -40.96 33.34
C PRO A 608 -17.39 -42.30 32.69
N LYS A 609 -16.38 -43.17 32.46
CA LYS A 609 -16.53 -44.43 31.70
C LYS A 609 -17.63 -45.35 32.24
N GLU A 610 -17.86 -45.34 33.56
CA GLU A 610 -18.91 -46.15 34.20
C GLU A 610 -20.33 -45.66 33.86
N LYS A 611 -20.47 -44.43 33.37
CA LYS A 611 -21.73 -43.80 32.95
C LYS A 611 -21.87 -43.65 31.43
N GLN A 612 -20.86 -44.08 30.68
CA GLN A 612 -20.92 -44.12 29.23
C GLN A 612 -21.70 -45.35 28.79
N ASN A 613 -22.69 -45.17 27.93
CA ASN A 613 -23.34 -46.29 27.27
C ASN A 613 -22.69 -46.49 25.88
N PRO A 614 -21.85 -47.52 25.71
CA PRO A 614 -21.11 -47.72 24.46
C PRO A 614 -22.02 -47.93 23.25
N LEU A 615 -23.23 -48.48 23.46
CA LEU A 615 -24.21 -48.66 22.40
C LEU A 615 -24.81 -47.31 21.96
N ALA A 616 -25.11 -46.41 22.89
CA ALA A 616 -25.64 -45.09 22.59
C ALA A 616 -24.62 -44.21 21.85
N ILE A 617 -23.34 -44.30 22.23
CA ILE A 617 -22.23 -43.61 21.56
C ILE A 617 -22.11 -44.09 20.10
N GLN A 618 -22.07 -45.41 19.89
CA GLN A 618 -22.00 -46.01 18.55
C GLN A 618 -23.20 -45.59 17.67
N MET A 619 -24.40 -45.52 18.23
CA MET A 619 -25.60 -45.11 17.50
C MET A 619 -25.57 -43.63 17.12
N LEU A 620 -25.12 -42.75 18.02
CA LEU A 620 -24.95 -41.32 17.73
C LEU A 620 -23.91 -41.09 16.61
N GLU A 621 -22.78 -41.79 16.67
CA GLU A 621 -21.75 -41.76 15.62
C GLU A 621 -22.31 -42.20 14.26
N GLU A 622 -23.10 -43.29 14.21
CA GLU A 622 -23.74 -43.76 12.98
C GLU A 622 -24.80 -42.79 12.44
N MET A 623 -25.58 -42.13 13.31
CA MET A 623 -26.57 -41.13 12.89
C MET A 623 -25.89 -39.89 12.28
N ILE A 624 -24.80 -39.42 12.89
CA ILE A 624 -23.99 -38.32 12.37
C ILE A 624 -23.34 -38.71 11.03
N ALA A 625 -22.87 -39.96 10.91
CA ALA A 625 -22.32 -40.49 9.67
C ALA A 625 -23.39 -40.55 8.56
N LYS A 626 -24.63 -40.98 8.87
CA LYS A 626 -25.76 -40.96 7.92
C LYS A 626 -26.15 -39.54 7.51
N GLU A 627 -26.18 -38.58 8.44
CA GLU A 627 -26.50 -37.18 8.14
C GLU A 627 -25.44 -36.58 7.19
N LYS A 628 -24.16 -36.87 7.42
CA LYS A 628 -23.07 -36.46 6.52
C LYS A 628 -23.12 -37.17 5.16
N ALA A 629 -23.45 -38.47 5.12
CA ALA A 629 -23.56 -39.25 3.88
C ALA A 629 -24.76 -38.79 3.02
N ALA A 630 -25.89 -38.44 3.64
CA ALA A 630 -27.06 -37.89 2.96
C ALA A 630 -26.78 -36.51 2.33
N ALA A 631 -25.85 -35.74 2.90
CA ALA A 631 -25.45 -34.44 2.37
C ALA A 631 -24.51 -34.50 1.15
N THR A 632 -24.01 -35.68 0.74
CA THR A 632 -22.95 -35.81 -0.28
C THR A 632 -23.19 -36.80 -1.44
N GLN A 633 -24.39 -37.36 -1.64
CA GLN A 633 -24.65 -38.30 -2.76
C GLN A 633 -25.61 -37.78 -3.85
N PRO A 634 -25.30 -37.94 -5.15
CA PRO A 634 -26.28 -38.01 -6.24
C PRO A 634 -26.86 -39.43 -6.39
N ALA A 635 -28.12 -39.54 -6.81
CA ALA A 635 -28.89 -40.79 -6.86
C ALA A 635 -28.33 -41.83 -7.86
N SER A 636 -27.89 -43.00 -7.38
CA SER A 636 -28.38 -44.33 -7.83
C SER A 636 -27.58 -45.53 -7.26
N GLN A 637 -28.36 -46.55 -6.87
CA GLN A 637 -28.07 -47.98 -6.63
C GLN A 637 -27.63 -48.51 -5.24
N PRO A 638 -28.11 -49.74 -4.88
CA PRO A 638 -28.32 -50.17 -3.50
C PRO A 638 -27.27 -51.18 -3.01
N ALA A 639 -26.82 -51.04 -1.78
CA ALA A 639 -25.95 -52.02 -1.12
C ALA A 639 -26.74 -53.03 -0.28
N THR A 640 -26.49 -54.30 -0.58
CA THR A 640 -27.02 -55.51 0.05
C THR A 640 -26.43 -55.80 1.44
N LYS A 641 -27.27 -56.31 2.34
CA LYS A 641 -26.98 -56.92 3.66
C LYS A 641 -26.56 -58.40 3.49
N PRO A 642 -25.82 -59.05 4.43
CA PRO A 642 -26.45 -59.49 5.69
C PRO A 642 -25.61 -59.59 6.99
N ALA A 643 -26.36 -59.37 8.09
CA ALA A 643 -26.32 -59.90 9.46
C ALA A 643 -25.09 -59.61 10.38
N LYS A 644 -25.22 -59.27 11.68
CA LYS A 644 -26.29 -59.39 12.68
C LYS A 644 -26.32 -58.12 13.55
N TYR A 645 -27.50 -57.81 14.11
CA TYR A 645 -27.88 -56.61 14.89
C TYR A 645 -28.23 -55.39 14.03
N ALA A 646 -29.43 -54.84 14.22
CA ALA A 646 -30.04 -53.82 13.36
C ALA A 646 -29.74 -52.40 13.87
N PRO A 647 -29.03 -51.53 13.10
CA PRO A 647 -28.80 -50.14 13.49
C PRO A 647 -29.75 -49.16 12.79
N GLY A 648 -30.31 -48.22 13.55
CA GLY A 648 -31.10 -47.10 13.02
C GLY A 648 -32.27 -46.64 13.89
N MET A 649 -32.16 -46.71 15.22
CA MET A 649 -33.23 -46.20 16.08
C MET A 649 -33.37 -44.68 15.97
N SER A 650 -34.61 -44.21 16.01
CA SER A 650 -34.95 -42.80 15.97
C SER A 650 -34.66 -42.10 17.30
N PRO A 651 -34.61 -40.75 17.35
CA PRO A 651 -34.51 -40.00 18.61
C PRO A 651 -35.58 -40.39 19.63
N GLU A 652 -36.77 -40.77 19.19
CA GLU A 652 -37.87 -41.30 20.02
C GLU A 652 -37.51 -42.62 20.70
N GLU A 653 -36.92 -43.55 19.94
CA GLU A 653 -36.48 -44.85 20.46
C GLU A 653 -35.26 -44.71 21.38
N LEU A 654 -34.37 -43.74 21.12
CA LEU A 654 -33.27 -43.39 22.04
C LEU A 654 -33.79 -42.77 23.35
N LEU A 655 -34.85 -41.97 23.29
CA LEU A 655 -35.50 -41.43 24.48
C LEU A 655 -36.20 -42.55 25.28
N GLU A 656 -36.87 -43.48 24.60
CA GLU A 656 -37.49 -44.66 25.21
C GLU A 656 -36.42 -45.51 25.91
N PHE A 657 -35.31 -45.78 25.23
CA PHE A 657 -34.18 -46.52 25.79
C PHE A 657 -33.58 -45.82 27.01
N GLN A 658 -33.42 -44.49 26.96
CA GLN A 658 -32.95 -43.68 28.08
C GLN A 658 -33.87 -43.81 29.31
N LYS A 659 -35.17 -43.96 29.09
CA LYS A 659 -36.19 -44.15 30.14
C LYS A 659 -36.22 -45.58 30.69
N THR A 660 -35.69 -46.57 29.96
CA THR A 660 -35.58 -47.97 30.41
C THR A 660 -34.34 -48.26 31.27
N LEU A 661 -33.39 -47.33 31.36
CA LEU A 661 -32.20 -47.47 32.19
C LEU A 661 -32.51 -47.24 33.68
N PRO A 662 -31.78 -47.90 34.61
CA PRO A 662 -31.84 -47.59 36.04
C PRO A 662 -31.61 -46.10 36.33
N GLU A 663 -32.28 -45.54 37.35
CA GLU A 663 -32.35 -44.09 37.60
C GLU A 663 -30.97 -43.42 37.80
N ASP A 664 -30.00 -44.17 38.34
CA ASP A 664 -28.61 -43.75 38.52
C ASP A 664 -27.78 -43.70 37.22
N GLN A 665 -28.28 -44.36 36.17
CA GLN A 665 -27.72 -44.41 34.81
C GLN A 665 -28.50 -43.53 33.82
N GLN A 666 -29.63 -42.94 34.22
CA GLN A 666 -30.34 -41.98 33.40
C GLN A 666 -29.59 -40.64 33.35
N ASN A 667 -29.49 -40.05 32.16
CA ASN A 667 -28.90 -38.73 31.98
C ASN A 667 -30.02 -37.70 31.71
N PRO A 668 -30.42 -36.90 32.72
CA PRO A 668 -31.55 -35.97 32.58
C PRO A 668 -31.32 -34.91 31.50
N LYS A 669 -30.07 -34.55 31.22
CA LYS A 669 -29.72 -33.55 30.19
C LYS A 669 -29.77 -34.14 28.78
N ALA A 670 -29.41 -35.41 28.62
CA ALA A 670 -29.58 -36.13 27.36
C ALA A 670 -31.06 -36.36 27.04
N THR A 671 -31.87 -36.69 28.06
CA THR A 671 -33.34 -36.80 27.95
C THR A 671 -33.95 -35.48 27.45
N GLU A 672 -33.57 -34.34 28.06
CA GLU A 672 -34.06 -33.02 27.65
C GLU A 672 -33.68 -32.66 26.19
N MET A 673 -32.45 -33.02 25.78
CA MET A 673 -31.98 -32.79 24.41
C MET A 673 -32.71 -33.67 23.39
N LEU A 674 -32.96 -34.95 23.70
CA LEU A 674 -33.73 -35.87 22.85
C LEU A 674 -35.18 -35.42 22.73
N GLU A 675 -35.81 -34.99 23.83
CA GLU A 675 -37.18 -34.44 23.80
C GLU A 675 -37.27 -33.18 22.91
N LYS A 676 -36.28 -32.29 22.96
CA LYS A 676 -36.22 -31.11 22.07
C LYS A 676 -36.05 -31.50 20.59
N LEU A 677 -35.21 -32.49 20.29
CA LEU A 677 -35.00 -33.01 18.94
C LEU A 677 -36.27 -33.67 18.37
N ILE A 678 -36.99 -34.44 19.19
CA ILE A 678 -38.26 -35.08 18.81
C ILE A 678 -39.33 -34.02 18.54
N VAL A 679 -39.38 -32.94 19.33
CA VAL A 679 -40.33 -31.84 19.11
C VAL A 679 -40.03 -31.10 17.80
N GLU A 680 -38.76 -30.79 17.50
CA GLU A 680 -38.39 -30.18 16.22
C GLU A 680 -38.64 -31.13 15.04
N ARG A 681 -38.41 -32.43 15.21
CA ARG A 681 -38.67 -33.45 14.18
C ARG A 681 -40.16 -33.63 13.92
N LYS A 682 -40.99 -33.72 14.94
CA LYS A 682 -42.46 -33.79 14.79
C LYS A 682 -43.02 -32.50 14.21
N ALA A 683 -42.42 -31.33 14.50
CA ALA A 683 -42.76 -30.07 13.83
C ALA A 683 -42.35 -30.06 12.34
N SER A 684 -41.29 -30.79 11.97
CA SER A 684 -40.87 -31.01 10.58
C SER A 684 -41.68 -32.08 9.84
N GLU A 685 -42.21 -33.09 10.53
CA GLU A 685 -42.95 -34.22 9.94
C GLU A 685 -44.47 -33.99 9.88
N SER A 686 -45.02 -33.01 10.62
CA SER A 686 -46.44 -32.66 10.60
C SER A 686 -46.86 -31.71 9.46
N GLN A 687 -46.11 -31.70 8.36
CA GLN A 687 -46.56 -31.15 7.09
C GLN A 687 -47.14 -32.27 6.21
N PRO A 688 -48.46 -32.50 6.20
CA PRO A 688 -49.03 -33.46 5.26
C PRO A 688 -48.94 -32.92 3.83
N ALA A 689 -48.34 -33.72 2.96
CA ALA A 689 -48.61 -33.68 1.53
C ALA A 689 -50.09 -34.04 1.32
N GLY A 690 -50.91 -33.02 1.09
CA GLY A 690 -52.32 -33.17 0.79
C GLY A 690 -52.79 -31.99 -0.04
N GLU A 691 -53.10 -32.26 -1.30
CA GLU A 691 -53.81 -31.35 -2.20
C GLU A 691 -55.04 -30.77 -1.52
N LYS A 692 -54.95 -29.49 -1.15
CA LYS A 692 -56.09 -28.59 -1.08
C LYS A 692 -55.64 -27.28 -1.70
N SER A 693 -56.36 -26.89 -2.75
CA SER A 693 -56.36 -25.59 -3.40
C SER A 693 -55.98 -24.46 -2.42
N ALA A 694 -54.70 -24.07 -2.43
CA ALA A 694 -54.20 -22.98 -1.63
C ALA A 694 -54.62 -21.67 -2.31
N ALA A 695 -55.51 -20.93 -1.66
CA ALA A 695 -55.58 -19.51 -1.90
C ALA A 695 -54.18 -18.93 -1.66
N THR A 696 -53.57 -18.42 -2.72
CA THR A 696 -52.28 -17.73 -2.72
C THR A 696 -52.23 -16.73 -1.57
N GLU A 697 -51.35 -16.98 -0.60
CA GLU A 697 -50.90 -15.91 0.29
C GLU A 697 -50.29 -14.83 -0.62
N PRO A 698 -50.77 -13.57 -0.55
CA PRO A 698 -50.35 -12.55 -1.48
C PRO A 698 -48.83 -12.34 -1.38
N PRO A 699 -48.13 -12.16 -2.52
CA PRO A 699 -46.69 -11.95 -2.52
C PRO A 699 -46.32 -10.78 -1.59
N PRO A 700 -45.19 -10.85 -0.88
CA PRO A 700 -44.75 -9.78 0.00
C PRO A 700 -44.73 -8.45 -0.76
N PRO A 701 -45.16 -7.34 -0.12
CA PRO A 701 -45.31 -6.07 -0.82
C PRO A 701 -43.96 -5.60 -1.38
N PRO A 702 -43.95 -4.95 -2.56
CA PRO A 702 -42.73 -4.43 -3.17
C PRO A 702 -42.04 -3.41 -2.25
N THR A 703 -40.71 -3.45 -2.24
CA THR A 703 -39.91 -2.39 -1.62
C THR A 703 -39.98 -1.15 -2.52
N VAL A 704 -40.31 0.01 -1.94
CA VAL A 704 -40.49 1.24 -2.71
C VAL A 704 -39.45 2.28 -2.34
N TYR A 705 -38.55 2.58 -3.28
CA TYR A 705 -37.54 3.63 -3.13
C TYR A 705 -38.09 4.96 -3.64
N ARG A 706 -38.15 5.97 -2.77
CA ARG A 706 -38.60 7.32 -3.12
C ARG A 706 -37.45 8.30 -3.13
N LEU A 707 -37.26 8.97 -4.26
CA LEU A 707 -36.18 9.93 -4.48
C LEU A 707 -36.78 11.25 -4.95
N MET A 708 -36.46 12.32 -4.22
CA MET A 708 -36.79 13.70 -4.58
C MET A 708 -35.57 14.30 -5.28
N LEU A 709 -35.78 14.98 -6.40
CA LEU A 709 -34.75 15.65 -7.19
C LEU A 709 -35.07 17.13 -7.36
N SER A 710 -34.03 17.96 -7.35
CA SER A 710 -34.09 19.37 -7.69
C SER A 710 -32.83 19.77 -8.47
N GLN A 711 -32.92 20.88 -9.20
CA GLN A 711 -31.76 21.48 -9.86
C GLN A 711 -31.62 22.93 -9.42
N LYS A 712 -30.43 23.32 -8.95
CA LYS A 712 -30.14 24.69 -8.50
C LYS A 712 -28.73 25.09 -8.90
N ALA A 713 -28.60 26.23 -9.57
CA ALA A 713 -27.34 26.74 -10.12
C ALA A 713 -26.60 25.70 -10.99
N GLY A 714 -27.33 24.94 -11.82
CA GLY A 714 -26.77 23.92 -12.72
C GLY A 714 -26.35 22.60 -12.05
N LYS A 715 -26.51 22.46 -10.72
CA LYS A 715 -26.25 21.23 -9.97
C LYS A 715 -27.53 20.48 -9.64
N THR A 716 -27.45 19.15 -9.67
CA THR A 716 -28.56 18.26 -9.30
C THR A 716 -28.41 17.81 -7.85
N TYR A 717 -29.47 18.01 -7.08
CA TYR A 717 -29.55 17.55 -5.69
C TYR A 717 -30.63 16.51 -5.54
N ALA A 718 -30.42 15.60 -4.59
CA ALA A 718 -31.37 14.56 -4.28
C ALA A 718 -31.51 14.32 -2.79
N CYS A 719 -32.70 13.89 -2.37
CA CYS A 719 -32.93 13.37 -1.04
C CYS A 719 -33.86 12.16 -1.12
N ARG A 720 -33.53 11.12 -0.37
CA ARG A 720 -34.42 9.98 -0.22
C ARG A 720 -35.51 10.31 0.79
N ALA A 721 -36.73 9.87 0.55
CA ALA A 721 -37.84 10.17 1.46
C ALA A 721 -37.66 9.56 2.87
N ASP A 722 -36.90 8.47 2.98
CA ASP A 722 -36.64 7.75 4.24
C ASP A 722 -35.36 8.20 4.97
N ARG A 723 -34.67 9.23 4.46
CA ARG A 723 -33.45 9.78 5.05
C ARG A 723 -33.50 11.32 5.03
N ASP A 724 -32.65 11.92 5.85
CA ASP A 724 -32.53 13.39 5.91
C ASP A 724 -31.28 13.94 5.24
N LEU A 725 -30.47 13.08 4.61
CA LEU A 725 -29.29 13.51 3.88
C LEU A 725 -29.67 14.08 2.50
N VAL A 726 -29.02 15.18 2.15
CA VAL A 726 -29.06 15.79 0.82
C VAL A 726 -27.77 15.43 0.08
N TYR A 727 -27.93 14.86 -1.10
CA TYR A 727 -26.87 14.37 -1.96
C TYR A 727 -26.71 15.29 -3.18
N GLU A 728 -25.47 15.58 -3.58
CA GLU A 728 -25.17 16.13 -4.91
C GLU A 728 -24.98 14.95 -5.90
N LEU A 729 -25.72 14.96 -7.01
CA LEU A 729 -25.67 13.92 -8.04
C LEU A 729 -25.02 14.41 -9.33
N GLU A 730 -24.80 13.52 -10.29
CA GLU A 730 -24.49 13.91 -11.65
C GLU A 730 -25.70 14.57 -12.33
N SER A 731 -25.47 15.57 -13.18
CA SER A 731 -26.55 16.29 -13.86
C SER A 731 -27.40 15.37 -14.74
N LYS A 732 -26.76 14.37 -15.37
CA LYS A 732 -27.42 13.35 -16.19
C LYS A 732 -28.60 12.66 -15.50
N ILE A 733 -28.52 12.45 -14.18
CA ILE A 733 -29.61 11.80 -13.43
C ILE A 733 -30.91 12.61 -13.53
N TYR A 734 -30.80 13.94 -13.51
CA TYR A 734 -31.94 14.83 -13.67
C TYR A 734 -32.45 14.84 -15.12
N ASP A 735 -31.53 14.84 -16.09
CA ASP A 735 -31.87 14.80 -17.52
C ASP A 735 -32.65 13.52 -17.86
N ASP A 736 -32.17 12.36 -17.39
CA ASP A 736 -32.85 11.07 -17.55
C ASP A 736 -34.22 11.04 -16.85
N ALA A 737 -34.33 11.62 -15.65
CA ALA A 737 -35.58 11.70 -14.90
C ALA A 737 -36.61 12.64 -15.57
N THR A 738 -36.15 13.61 -16.37
CA THR A 738 -36.99 14.57 -17.10
C THR A 738 -37.24 14.19 -18.56
N ALA A 739 -36.58 13.15 -19.06
CA ALA A 739 -36.74 12.65 -20.43
C ALA A 739 -38.20 12.25 -20.74
N GLU A 740 -38.55 12.38 -22.03
CA GLU A 740 -39.83 11.90 -22.56
C GLU A 740 -39.87 10.37 -22.50
N MET A 741 -40.85 9.83 -21.77
CA MET A 741 -41.00 8.39 -21.57
C MET A 741 -41.96 7.77 -22.58
N HIS A 742 -42.78 8.56 -23.27
CA HIS A 742 -43.68 8.07 -24.31
C HIS A 742 -42.89 7.75 -25.59
N GLU A 743 -43.23 6.65 -26.27
CA GLU A 743 -42.69 6.32 -27.60
C GLU A 743 -42.78 7.54 -28.53
N ARG A 744 -41.66 7.96 -29.12
CA ARG A 744 -41.60 9.16 -29.96
C ARG A 744 -41.85 8.85 -31.41
N GLN A 745 -41.72 7.60 -31.85
CA GLN A 745 -42.07 7.22 -33.22
C GLN A 745 -43.58 7.41 -33.43
N VAL A 746 -43.96 8.26 -34.39
CA VAL A 746 -45.37 8.62 -34.62
C VAL A 746 -46.15 7.42 -35.14
N ALA A 747 -45.60 6.68 -36.10
CA ALA A 747 -46.23 5.48 -36.64
C ALA A 747 -45.20 4.44 -37.06
N LYS A 748 -45.54 3.15 -36.88
CA LYS A 748 -44.79 2.05 -37.47
C LYS A 748 -45.32 1.80 -38.88
N LEU A 749 -44.47 2.02 -39.88
CA LEU A 749 -44.79 1.91 -41.29
C LEU A 749 -43.71 1.09 -41.99
N ASP A 750 -44.10 0.05 -42.72
CA ASP A 750 -43.25 -0.54 -43.74
C ASP A 750 -43.60 0.11 -45.08
N SER A 751 -42.68 0.92 -45.63
CA SER A 751 -42.93 1.63 -46.89
C SER A 751 -43.15 0.68 -48.07
N ALA A 752 -42.67 -0.56 -47.99
CA ALA A 752 -42.84 -1.54 -49.06
C ALA A 752 -44.28 -2.02 -49.22
N THR A 753 -45.06 -2.03 -48.13
CA THR A 753 -46.45 -2.54 -48.09
C THR A 753 -47.50 -1.46 -48.36
N VAL A 754 -47.07 -0.21 -48.57
CA VAL A 754 -47.97 0.92 -48.84
C VAL A 754 -48.56 0.83 -50.24
N THR A 755 -49.88 0.95 -50.32
CA THR A 755 -50.66 0.93 -51.58
C THR A 755 -51.18 2.31 -51.97
N ASP A 756 -51.44 3.17 -50.99
CA ASP A 756 -52.01 4.51 -51.23
C ASP A 756 -51.30 5.54 -50.35
N LEU A 757 -51.06 6.73 -50.92
CA LEU A 757 -50.61 7.93 -50.22
C LEU A 757 -51.55 9.07 -50.59
N THR A 758 -52.11 9.75 -49.59
CA THR A 758 -52.92 10.95 -49.77
C THR A 758 -52.36 12.08 -48.94
N LEU A 759 -52.16 13.23 -49.57
CA LEU A 759 -51.78 14.50 -48.94
C LEU A 759 -52.92 15.49 -49.12
N VAL A 760 -53.41 16.08 -48.04
CA VAL A 760 -54.31 17.23 -48.10
C VAL A 760 -53.63 18.40 -47.43
N VAL A 761 -53.32 19.44 -48.22
CA VAL A 761 -52.61 20.63 -47.76
C VAL A 761 -53.34 21.87 -48.24
N GLY A 762 -53.75 22.75 -47.32
CA GLY A 762 -54.47 23.97 -47.65
C GLY A 762 -55.80 23.73 -48.39
N GLY A 763 -56.39 22.54 -48.23
CA GLY A 763 -57.63 22.13 -48.91
C GLY A 763 -57.45 21.45 -50.28
N ALA A 764 -56.24 21.41 -50.84
CA ALA A 764 -55.93 20.65 -52.05
C ALA A 764 -55.60 19.20 -51.71
N GLU A 765 -56.18 18.23 -52.43
CA GLU A 765 -55.96 16.79 -52.23
C GLU A 765 -55.09 16.20 -53.36
N LEU A 766 -53.99 15.56 -52.98
CA LEU A 766 -53.14 14.75 -53.85
C LEU A 766 -53.22 13.30 -53.41
N SER A 767 -53.82 12.44 -54.23
CA SER A 767 -53.97 11.01 -53.94
C SER A 767 -53.18 10.18 -54.96
N PHE A 768 -52.27 9.36 -54.47
CA PHE A 768 -51.40 8.48 -55.26
C PHE A 768 -51.71 7.02 -54.92
N ARG A 769 -51.80 6.18 -55.94
CA ARG A 769 -52.01 4.73 -55.79
C ARG A 769 -50.91 3.95 -56.49
N LYS A 770 -50.38 2.96 -55.79
CA LYS A 770 -49.35 2.05 -56.29
C LYS A 770 -49.99 0.98 -57.18
N SER A 771 -49.46 0.80 -58.39
CA SER A 771 -49.85 -0.23 -59.33
C SER A 771 -48.60 -0.97 -59.79
N GLY A 772 -48.39 -2.19 -59.30
CA GLY A 772 -47.11 -2.88 -59.43
C GLY A 772 -46.01 -2.15 -58.63
N ASP A 773 -44.96 -1.69 -59.30
CA ASP A 773 -43.85 -0.92 -58.70
C ASP A 773 -43.89 0.59 -59.01
N GLU A 774 -44.92 1.04 -59.74
CA GLU A 774 -45.10 2.44 -60.14
C GLU A 774 -46.21 3.13 -59.34
N TRP A 775 -46.10 4.44 -59.17
CA TRP A 775 -47.11 5.27 -58.53
C TRP A 775 -47.94 6.02 -59.59
N THR A 776 -49.25 6.02 -59.42
CA THR A 776 -50.20 6.73 -60.29
C THR A 776 -50.91 7.82 -59.51
N TYR A 777 -51.07 8.99 -60.10
CA TYR A 777 -51.92 10.04 -59.54
C TYR A 777 -53.38 9.71 -59.83
N VAL A 778 -54.21 9.61 -58.79
CA VAL A 778 -55.58 9.09 -58.90
C VAL A 778 -56.48 9.99 -59.75
N ALA A 779 -56.28 11.32 -59.69
CA ALA A 779 -57.12 12.26 -60.46
C ALA A 779 -56.70 12.35 -61.94
N ASP A 780 -55.44 12.03 -62.26
CA ASP A 780 -54.93 11.93 -63.64
C ASP A 780 -53.93 10.77 -63.77
N PRO A 781 -54.42 9.54 -64.07
CA PRO A 781 -53.58 8.35 -64.11
C PRO A 781 -52.54 8.31 -65.24
N VAL A 782 -52.61 9.21 -66.23
CA VAL A 782 -51.63 9.27 -67.34
C VAL A 782 -50.49 10.25 -67.07
N LEU A 783 -50.57 11.04 -65.99
CA LEU A 783 -49.50 11.94 -65.56
C LEU A 783 -48.30 11.13 -65.02
N PRO A 784 -47.09 11.25 -65.60
CA PRO A 784 -45.91 10.54 -65.11
C PRO A 784 -45.47 11.04 -63.74
N ILE A 785 -45.49 10.15 -62.74
CA ILE A 785 -45.05 10.45 -61.37
C ILE A 785 -43.62 9.93 -61.12
N ASP A 786 -42.79 10.74 -60.47
CA ASP A 786 -41.48 10.36 -59.97
C ASP A 786 -41.63 9.53 -58.69
N LYS A 787 -41.45 8.21 -58.81
CA LYS A 787 -41.45 7.25 -57.70
C LYS A 787 -40.55 7.70 -56.54
N THR A 788 -39.38 8.27 -56.82
CA THR A 788 -38.41 8.68 -55.81
C THR A 788 -39.00 9.73 -54.87
N LYS A 789 -39.81 10.66 -55.41
CA LYS A 789 -40.45 11.74 -54.65
C LYS A 789 -41.56 11.22 -53.74
N VAL A 790 -42.30 10.22 -54.19
CA VAL A 790 -43.28 9.52 -53.35
C VAL A 790 -42.58 8.76 -52.23
N ASP A 791 -41.52 8.02 -52.55
CA ASP A 791 -40.74 7.26 -51.58
C ASP A 791 -40.05 8.16 -50.52
N GLU A 792 -39.59 9.36 -50.90
CA GLU A 792 -39.09 10.38 -49.98
C GLU A 792 -40.13 10.76 -48.90
N VAL A 793 -41.40 10.94 -49.29
CA VAL A 793 -42.49 11.23 -48.35
C VAL A 793 -42.79 10.02 -47.47
N LEU A 794 -42.84 8.81 -48.04
CA LEU A 794 -43.08 7.58 -47.26
C LEU A 794 -41.98 7.35 -46.22
N ASN A 795 -40.72 7.57 -46.58
CA ASN A 795 -39.59 7.52 -45.66
C ASN A 795 -39.71 8.59 -44.56
N ALA A 796 -40.14 9.80 -44.91
CA ALA A 796 -40.39 10.86 -43.94
C ALA A 796 -41.50 10.49 -42.93
N ILE A 797 -42.55 9.78 -43.36
CA ILE A 797 -43.60 9.26 -42.46
C ILE A 797 -43.05 8.15 -41.57
N ARG A 798 -42.31 7.18 -42.14
CA ARG A 798 -41.71 6.05 -41.41
C ARG A 798 -40.78 6.52 -40.28
N ASP A 799 -39.93 7.50 -40.59
CA ASP A 799 -38.89 8.00 -39.69
C ASP A 799 -39.39 9.14 -38.80
N LEU A 800 -40.69 9.47 -38.87
CA LEU A 800 -41.28 10.58 -38.16
C LEU A 800 -41.25 10.34 -36.65
N LYS A 801 -40.54 11.22 -35.93
CA LYS A 801 -40.54 11.27 -34.47
C LYS A 801 -41.18 12.55 -33.97
N THR A 802 -41.93 12.47 -32.88
CA THR A 802 -42.47 13.63 -32.19
C THR A 802 -41.34 14.53 -31.70
N HIS A 803 -41.49 15.84 -31.89
CA HIS A 803 -40.60 16.80 -31.28
C HIS A 803 -40.82 16.84 -29.76
N ARG A 804 -42.08 16.98 -29.35
CA ARG A 804 -42.53 17.00 -27.95
C ARG A 804 -44.01 16.64 -27.85
N TYR A 805 -44.42 15.88 -26.83
CA TYR A 805 -45.85 15.73 -26.51
C TYR A 805 -46.37 16.96 -25.76
N VAL A 806 -47.52 17.48 -26.19
CA VAL A 806 -48.20 18.61 -25.55
C VAL A 806 -49.31 18.11 -24.63
N ALA A 807 -49.96 17.03 -25.04
CA ALA A 807 -50.92 16.30 -24.23
C ALA A 807 -50.87 14.82 -24.63
N TYR A 808 -50.71 13.91 -23.66
CA TYR A 808 -50.85 12.48 -23.93
C TYR A 808 -52.32 12.10 -24.20
N GLN A 809 -53.26 12.86 -23.63
CA GLN A 809 -54.69 12.75 -23.89
C GLN A 809 -55.36 14.13 -23.80
N ALA A 810 -55.63 14.76 -24.94
CA ALA A 810 -56.36 16.01 -24.99
C ALA A 810 -57.86 15.79 -24.74
N ALA A 811 -58.43 16.51 -23.77
CA ALA A 811 -59.88 16.54 -23.53
C ALA A 811 -60.63 17.23 -24.70
N ASP A 812 -60.00 18.24 -25.28
CA ASP A 812 -60.52 19.00 -26.42
C ASP A 812 -59.42 19.19 -27.49
N MET A 813 -59.58 18.54 -28.64
CA MET A 813 -58.67 18.64 -29.79
C MET A 813 -58.77 20.01 -30.49
N ALA A 814 -59.90 20.70 -30.39
CA ALA A 814 -60.11 22.01 -31.02
C ALA A 814 -59.22 23.10 -30.43
N LYS A 815 -58.87 23.00 -29.13
CA LYS A 815 -57.88 23.87 -28.46
C LYS A 815 -56.53 23.91 -29.18
N TYR A 816 -56.17 22.84 -29.88
CA TYR A 816 -54.92 22.71 -30.62
C TYR A 816 -55.10 22.96 -32.13
N GLY A 817 -56.27 23.41 -32.57
CA GLY A 817 -56.59 23.58 -33.98
C GLY A 817 -56.77 22.26 -34.73
N LEU A 818 -57.06 21.15 -34.02
CA LEU A 818 -57.21 19.80 -34.61
C LEU A 818 -58.69 19.34 -34.72
N GLY A 819 -59.65 20.20 -34.39
CA GLY A 819 -61.09 19.87 -34.38
C GLY A 819 -61.87 20.21 -35.66
N GLY A 820 -61.21 20.76 -36.68
CA GLY A 820 -61.85 21.26 -37.92
C GLY A 820 -61.16 20.77 -39.19
N GLN A 821 -61.21 21.57 -40.27
CA GLN A 821 -60.42 21.30 -41.46
C GLN A 821 -58.93 21.52 -41.16
N VAL A 822 -58.15 20.45 -41.32
CA VAL A 822 -56.72 20.40 -41.05
C VAL A 822 -56.00 19.80 -42.25
N ASP A 823 -54.72 20.09 -42.36
CA ASP A 823 -53.87 19.35 -43.29
C ASP A 823 -53.76 17.91 -42.78
N ARG A 824 -53.68 16.95 -43.71
CA ARG A 824 -53.56 15.53 -43.38
C ARG A 824 -52.62 14.83 -44.33
N VAL A 825 -51.91 13.87 -43.76
CA VAL A 825 -51.06 12.92 -44.49
C VAL A 825 -51.58 11.55 -44.14
N SER A 826 -52.05 10.80 -45.13
CA SER A 826 -52.55 9.45 -44.90
C SER A 826 -51.92 8.44 -45.84
N VAL A 827 -51.62 7.27 -45.31
CA VAL A 827 -51.15 6.12 -46.07
C VAL A 827 -52.04 4.91 -45.80
N VAL A 828 -52.22 4.07 -46.81
CA VAL A 828 -52.85 2.74 -46.66
C VAL A 828 -51.78 1.69 -46.87
N ALA A 829 -51.59 0.80 -45.89
CA ALA A 829 -50.58 -0.24 -45.88
C ALA A 829 -51.15 -1.57 -45.35
N ASP A 830 -50.37 -2.65 -45.39
CA ASP A 830 -50.66 -3.93 -44.72
C ASP A 830 -52.11 -4.44 -44.91
N ALA A 831 -52.54 -4.60 -46.16
CA ALA A 831 -53.89 -5.07 -46.51
C ALA A 831 -55.03 -4.16 -46.01
N GLY A 832 -54.87 -2.83 -46.14
CA GLY A 832 -55.96 -1.86 -45.98
C GLY A 832 -55.92 -1.03 -44.69
N LYS A 833 -54.87 -1.16 -43.87
CA LYS A 833 -54.69 -0.36 -42.66
C LYS A 833 -54.35 1.09 -43.03
N ARG A 834 -55.23 2.03 -42.68
CA ARG A 834 -55.01 3.47 -42.86
C ARG A 834 -54.28 4.06 -41.65
N ILE A 835 -53.18 4.75 -41.90
CA ILE A 835 -52.48 5.59 -40.93
C ILE A 835 -52.64 7.03 -41.41
N GLU A 836 -53.20 7.90 -40.58
CA GLU A 836 -53.43 9.30 -40.93
C GLU A 836 -52.90 10.22 -39.83
N ILE A 837 -52.09 11.21 -40.22
CA ILE A 837 -51.53 12.25 -39.37
C ILE A 837 -52.28 13.54 -39.69
N LEU A 838 -52.85 14.17 -38.66
CA LEU A 838 -53.53 15.45 -38.69
C LEU A 838 -52.57 16.57 -38.27
N LEU A 839 -52.59 17.70 -38.97
CA LEU A 839 -51.69 18.83 -38.74
C LEU A 839 -52.49 20.14 -38.62
N SER A 840 -52.45 20.79 -37.44
CA SER A 840 -53.14 22.08 -37.19
C SER A 840 -52.52 23.21 -38.02
N ALA A 841 -53.24 24.29 -38.36
CA ALA A 841 -52.66 25.38 -39.17
C ALA A 841 -51.41 26.08 -38.56
N GLY A 842 -51.24 26.02 -37.23
CA GLY A 842 -50.09 26.59 -36.52
C GLY A 842 -49.85 25.90 -35.18
N GLY A 843 -48.73 26.19 -34.53
CA GLY A 843 -48.36 25.62 -33.23
C GLY A 843 -48.27 26.65 -32.09
N PRO A 844 -47.45 26.38 -31.06
CA PRO A 844 -47.27 27.28 -29.93
C PRO A 844 -46.71 28.66 -30.36
N ALA A 845 -47.22 29.74 -29.77
CA ALA A 845 -46.75 31.09 -30.07
C ALA A 845 -45.29 31.28 -29.63
N GLY A 846 -44.47 31.89 -30.49
CA GLY A 846 -43.06 32.17 -30.21
C GLY A 846 -42.12 30.96 -30.26
N ASP A 847 -42.59 29.81 -30.75
CA ASP A 847 -41.75 28.63 -30.92
C ASP A 847 -40.70 28.85 -32.03
N SER A 848 -39.41 28.76 -31.67
CA SER A 848 -38.29 28.93 -32.59
C SER A 848 -38.24 27.86 -33.68
N ASP A 849 -38.73 26.65 -33.37
CA ASP A 849 -38.79 25.52 -34.30
C ASP A 849 -39.97 25.63 -35.28
N LYS A 850 -40.80 26.69 -35.16
CA LYS A 850 -42.01 26.91 -35.96
C LYS A 850 -42.90 25.67 -36.02
N SER A 851 -43.03 24.95 -34.91
CA SER A 851 -43.73 23.68 -34.88
C SER A 851 -45.22 23.86 -35.15
N ARG A 852 -45.89 22.78 -35.58
CA ARG A 852 -47.36 22.67 -35.65
C ARG A 852 -47.83 21.60 -34.68
N TYR A 853 -49.05 21.75 -34.14
CA TYR A 853 -49.69 20.67 -33.40
C TYR A 853 -50.10 19.57 -34.37
N ALA A 854 -49.89 18.33 -33.96
CA ALA A 854 -50.16 17.15 -34.74
C ALA A 854 -50.79 16.06 -33.87
N ALA A 855 -51.57 15.19 -34.51
CA ALA A 855 -52.14 14.00 -33.88
C ALA A 855 -52.29 12.89 -34.90
N LEU A 856 -52.23 11.64 -34.47
CA LEU A 856 -52.73 10.53 -35.29
C LEU A 856 -54.26 10.54 -35.29
N SER A 857 -54.87 10.34 -36.44
CA SER A 857 -56.32 10.19 -36.59
C SER A 857 -56.83 9.04 -35.71
N GLY A 858 -57.86 9.30 -34.90
CA GLY A 858 -58.36 8.38 -33.87
C GLY A 858 -57.60 8.39 -32.54
N SER A 859 -56.44 9.06 -32.44
CA SER A 859 -55.72 9.29 -31.19
C SER A 859 -56.09 10.64 -30.58
N LYS A 860 -56.10 10.70 -29.24
CA LYS A 860 -56.22 11.95 -28.47
C LYS A 860 -54.86 12.52 -28.05
N ALA A 861 -53.76 11.87 -28.43
CA ALA A 861 -52.43 12.38 -28.14
C ALA A 861 -52.08 13.52 -29.10
N VAL A 862 -51.71 14.67 -28.54
CA VAL A 862 -51.29 15.85 -29.29
C VAL A 862 -49.80 16.06 -29.08
N PHE A 863 -49.06 16.14 -30.17
CA PHE A 863 -47.61 16.34 -30.18
C PHE A 863 -47.24 17.47 -31.13
N LEU A 864 -45.98 17.92 -31.06
CA LEU A 864 -45.41 18.89 -31.96
C LEU A 864 -44.59 18.18 -33.04
N LEU A 865 -44.71 18.69 -34.27
CA LEU A 865 -43.77 18.44 -35.35
C LEU A 865 -43.13 19.77 -35.73
N LYS A 866 -41.81 19.80 -35.85
CA LYS A 866 -41.06 21.01 -36.25
C LYS A 866 -41.46 21.46 -37.65
N GLY A 867 -41.25 22.73 -37.98
CA GLY A 867 -41.51 23.27 -39.32
C GLY A 867 -40.84 22.44 -40.43
N GLU A 868 -39.57 22.09 -40.25
CA GLU A 868 -38.82 21.23 -41.20
C GLU A 868 -39.42 19.82 -41.39
N GLN A 869 -40.13 19.29 -40.38
CA GLN A 869 -40.80 18.00 -40.48
C GLN A 869 -42.11 18.15 -41.25
N VAL A 870 -42.85 19.24 -40.99
CA VAL A 870 -44.09 19.58 -41.68
C VAL A 870 -43.84 19.85 -43.17
N ASP A 871 -42.76 20.57 -43.51
CA ASP A 871 -42.42 20.94 -44.89
C ASP A 871 -42.21 19.72 -45.81
N LYS A 872 -41.88 18.55 -45.24
CA LYS A 872 -41.79 17.29 -45.99
C LYS A 872 -43.14 16.82 -46.52
N PHE A 873 -44.23 17.26 -45.90
CA PHE A 873 -45.60 16.90 -46.23
C PHE A 873 -46.34 17.99 -47.02
N SER A 874 -45.86 19.23 -46.97
CA SER A 874 -46.40 20.39 -47.69
C SER A 874 -46.00 20.40 -49.17
N LYS A 875 -46.30 19.32 -49.91
CA LYS A 875 -45.95 19.14 -51.33
C LYS A 875 -47.10 19.52 -52.25
N LYS A 876 -46.76 20.01 -53.44
CA LYS A 876 -47.70 20.23 -54.57
C LYS A 876 -47.51 19.18 -55.66
N LEU A 877 -48.46 19.08 -56.60
CA LEU A 877 -48.41 18.09 -57.67
C LEU A 877 -47.09 18.16 -58.48
N ASP A 878 -46.63 19.36 -58.85
CA ASP A 878 -45.36 19.58 -59.55
C ASP A 878 -44.12 18.97 -58.86
N ASP A 879 -44.17 18.76 -57.53
CA ASP A 879 -43.07 18.17 -56.78
C ASP A 879 -42.95 16.66 -57.01
N PHE A 880 -44.02 16.02 -57.51
CA PHE A 880 -44.11 14.59 -57.81
C PHE A 880 -44.05 14.29 -59.30
N GLU A 881 -44.16 15.27 -60.18
CA GLU A 881 -44.11 15.05 -61.62
C GLU A 881 -42.71 14.65 -62.10
N LYS A 882 -42.64 13.64 -62.96
CA LYS A 882 -41.41 13.23 -63.61
C LYS A 882 -41.01 14.32 -64.61
N LYS A 883 -40.01 15.14 -64.27
CA LYS A 883 -39.52 16.18 -65.16
C LYS A 883 -38.95 15.54 -66.43
N ALA A 884 -39.30 16.10 -67.58
CA ALA A 884 -38.69 15.71 -68.85
C ALA A 884 -37.16 15.91 -68.76
N ASP A 885 -36.39 14.88 -69.10
CA ASP A 885 -34.95 15.02 -69.24
C ASP A 885 -34.67 16.14 -70.26
N SER A 886 -34.07 17.24 -69.80
CA SER A 886 -33.51 18.23 -70.71
C SER A 886 -32.51 17.53 -71.63
N PRO A 887 -32.63 17.65 -72.98
CA PRO A 887 -31.70 17.01 -73.88
C PRO A 887 -30.30 17.58 -73.65
N ALA A 888 -29.35 16.68 -73.41
CA ALA A 888 -27.94 16.99 -73.32
C ALA A 888 -27.47 17.68 -74.62
N THR A 889 -27.14 18.96 -74.53
CA THR A 889 -26.38 19.67 -75.56
C THR A 889 -24.91 19.24 -75.45
N GLY A 890 -24.52 18.28 -76.30
CA GLY A 890 -23.12 17.97 -76.55
C GLY A 890 -22.49 19.05 -77.43
N GLY A 891 -21.42 19.69 -76.96
CA GLY A 891 -20.66 20.70 -77.69
C GLY A 891 -19.27 20.90 -77.08
N ASN A 892 -18.34 20.06 -77.53
CA ASN A 892 -16.91 20.00 -77.22
C ASN A 892 -16.13 21.28 -77.55
N THR A 893 -15.32 21.81 -76.63
CA THR A 893 -14.02 22.46 -76.93
C THR A 893 -13.03 22.36 -75.76
N GLY A 894 -11.91 21.67 -75.98
CA GLY A 894 -10.56 22.24 -75.74
C GLY A 894 -9.97 22.23 -74.32
N SER A 895 -9.01 21.33 -74.12
CA SER A 895 -7.83 21.39 -73.22
C SER A 895 -7.11 22.77 -73.21
N PRO A 896 -6.16 23.10 -72.28
CA PRO A 896 -5.18 22.14 -71.74
C PRO A 896 -4.67 22.31 -70.28
N MET A 897 -4.02 21.23 -69.84
CA MET A 897 -2.85 21.13 -68.95
C MET A 897 -2.66 22.13 -67.79
N GLY A 898 -2.59 21.57 -66.58
CA GLY A 898 -1.84 22.12 -65.46
C GLY A 898 -1.65 21.09 -64.36
N ARG A 899 -0.50 20.42 -64.35
CA ARG A 899 -0.02 19.54 -63.26
C ARG A 899 0.53 20.40 -62.08
N PRO A 900 0.84 19.82 -60.91
CA PRO A 900 0.33 20.28 -59.62
C PRO A 900 1.39 20.97 -58.72
N MET A 901 0.91 21.68 -57.70
CA MET A 901 1.59 21.96 -56.42
C MET A 901 0.47 22.05 -55.36
N GLY A 902 0.54 21.48 -54.15
CA GLY A 902 1.70 21.08 -53.38
C GLY A 902 1.98 22.09 -52.26
N GLY A 903 1.10 22.12 -51.23
CA GLY A 903 1.46 22.45 -49.85
C GLY A 903 1.40 23.91 -49.38
N GLY A 904 0.71 24.16 -48.26
CA GLY A 904 0.77 25.45 -47.56
C GLY A 904 -0.08 25.48 -46.27
N PHE A 905 0.61 25.35 -45.14
CA PHE A 905 0.19 25.48 -43.73
C PHE A 905 -0.53 26.80 -43.36
N SER A 906 -1.54 26.69 -42.47
CA SER A 906 -1.84 27.46 -41.22
C SER A 906 -1.92 29.01 -41.22
N PRO A 907 -2.23 29.69 -40.09
CA PRO A 907 -3.40 29.63 -39.19
C PRO A 907 -4.01 31.06 -38.93
N GLN A 908 -5.18 31.14 -38.28
CA GLN A 908 -5.47 32.11 -37.21
C GLN A 908 -6.70 31.70 -36.41
#